data_AF-A0A1I1UZ78-F1
#
_entry.id   AF-A0A1I1UZ78-F1
#
_cell.length_a   1.000
_cell.length_b   1.000
_cell.length_c   1.000
_cell.angle_alpha   90.00
_cell.angle_beta   90.00
_cell.angle_gamma   90.00
#
_symmetry.space_group_name_H-M   'P 1'
#
loop_
_entity.id
_entity.type
_entity.pdbx_description
1 polymer ?
#
loop_
_entity_poly.entity_id
_entity_poly.type
_entity_poly.pdbx_seq_one_letter_code
_entity_poly.pdbx_strand_id
1 'polypeptide(L)'
;MDQQQQVEELLSAWYSAAFTILDVRHVCLKPREQLQNYRLPANSFLFAYRGSALVELDGQPFITKSFRLLHGVKGSTLDVAAAEDLFVYYLILYKAALTLPEQKEKKSVTSGSVFGQTFGFEPGDPLSLLAKAELLGKQWHESDLLARIQTKATFFAFVTEALKQLQEQNVPLTGGDLAGKVLRYMHVHYAEPINLEHLAGLLAFSQRHLTRLFKQQTGFSPIDYLVRYRMEKAKGLLTSTDASLQQIAASVGYPDVYFFSRMFKKITGQSPIKYKEEEMLRPNNPLGKSRYPIAARRRGGHTGNDDNNHYQRMGGYQMRKGTKHATALILLLSLTLLMSACGGVNNSNTGSGNAAAANNTAQQEQATERVLTDGLGHEVKVPANPQRVLASYLEDHLVTLGVMPVAQWSVGEGSVQQYLQEKLKDIPAIPSELPFETVMSFDPDLIIIDNAEMVEGDKYDKYSAIAPTFTVGNGKNNDWRQELLTVGDILNKRAEAEKALAAYEQKAKDAKEKLQQAIGTKSAAALWVTAKSIYVVNQKLSSGDVLYNDLGFTVPAVVQEISASSEANWSTLSMEKLAELDADYLFIVNAKGVSKEELLKDPIWASVPAVKAGQVYEFDKSGSWLYTGAIANGQMIDDVLENAVK
;
A
#
# COMPACT_ATOMS: atom_id res chain seq x y z
N MET A 1 12.19 -22.58 -19.25
CA MET A 1 11.22 -23.62 -19.65
C MET A 1 10.67 -23.25 -21.00
N ASP A 2 10.39 -24.24 -21.84
CA ASP A 2 9.70 -24.04 -23.11
C ASP A 2 8.26 -23.55 -22.83
N GLN A 3 7.75 -22.63 -23.66
CA GLN A 3 6.42 -22.05 -23.50
C GLN A 3 5.32 -23.12 -23.63
N GLN A 4 5.53 -24.06 -24.54
CA GLN A 4 4.61 -25.15 -24.78
C GLN A 4 4.54 -26.11 -23.57
N GLN A 5 5.68 -26.34 -22.93
CA GLN A 5 5.79 -27.14 -21.71
C GLN A 5 4.99 -26.52 -20.54
N GLN A 6 4.95 -25.19 -20.41
CA GLN A 6 4.18 -24.52 -19.35
C GLN A 6 2.67 -24.65 -19.54
N VAL A 7 2.20 -24.57 -20.78
CA VAL A 7 0.76 -24.72 -21.10
C VAL A 7 0.32 -26.15 -20.85
N GLU A 8 1.15 -27.12 -21.23
CA GLU A 8 0.93 -28.53 -20.92
C GLU A 8 0.91 -28.82 -19.42
N GLU A 9 1.79 -28.19 -18.64
CA GLU A 9 1.76 -28.31 -17.17
C GLU A 9 0.48 -27.73 -16.55
N LEU A 10 -0.01 -26.59 -17.05
CA LEU A 10 -1.26 -25.99 -16.59
C LEU A 10 -2.48 -26.85 -16.96
N LEU A 11 -2.51 -27.42 -18.17
CA LEU A 11 -3.53 -28.37 -18.59
C LEU A 11 -3.53 -29.63 -17.72
N SER A 12 -2.34 -30.20 -17.46
CA SER A 12 -2.17 -31.34 -16.56
C SER A 12 -2.66 -31.02 -15.14
N ALA A 13 -2.41 -29.82 -14.62
CA ALA A 13 -2.89 -29.43 -13.31
C ALA A 13 -4.42 -29.33 -13.24
N TRP A 14 -5.06 -28.76 -14.26
CA TRP A 14 -6.52 -28.65 -14.31
C TRP A 14 -7.23 -29.99 -14.52
N TYR A 15 -6.59 -30.94 -15.22
CA TYR A 15 -7.10 -32.32 -15.33
C TYR A 15 -7.27 -32.99 -13.96
N SER A 16 -6.35 -32.73 -13.03
CA SER A 16 -6.27 -33.40 -11.73
C SER A 16 -6.71 -32.52 -10.55
N ALA A 17 -7.30 -31.37 -10.85
CA ALA A 17 -7.71 -30.37 -9.86
C ALA A 17 -9.04 -30.73 -9.17
N ALA A 18 -9.05 -30.67 -7.85
CA ALA A 18 -10.25 -30.41 -7.08
C ALA A 18 -10.43 -28.89 -6.92
N PHE A 19 -11.62 -28.36 -7.23
CA PHE A 19 -11.88 -26.93 -7.13
C PHE A 19 -13.22 -26.58 -6.49
N THR A 20 -13.29 -25.36 -5.97
CA THR A 20 -14.49 -24.74 -5.39
C THR A 20 -14.59 -23.30 -5.87
N ILE A 21 -15.76 -22.93 -6.37
CA ILE A 21 -16.11 -21.55 -6.74
C ILE A 21 -16.52 -20.83 -5.47
N LEU A 22 -15.95 -19.67 -5.22
CA LEU A 22 -16.19 -18.86 -4.03
C LEU A 22 -17.13 -17.70 -4.28
N ASP A 23 -17.07 -17.11 -5.47
CA ASP A 23 -17.90 -15.97 -5.85
C ASP A 23 -17.92 -15.78 -7.36
N VAL A 24 -19.03 -15.29 -7.90
CA VAL A 24 -19.16 -14.86 -9.29
C VAL A 24 -19.83 -13.50 -9.31
N ARG A 25 -19.05 -12.46 -9.64
CA ARG A 25 -19.53 -11.08 -9.68
C ARG A 25 -19.67 -10.61 -11.11
N HIS A 26 -20.78 -9.94 -11.38
CA HIS A 26 -20.96 -9.12 -12.57
C HIS A 26 -20.77 -7.66 -12.18
N VAL A 27 -19.70 -7.04 -12.65
CA VAL A 27 -19.30 -5.69 -12.23
C VAL A 27 -19.42 -4.74 -13.40
N CYS A 28 -20.11 -3.61 -13.18
CA CYS A 28 -20.23 -2.52 -14.12
C CYS A 28 -19.67 -1.25 -13.46
N LEU A 29 -18.46 -0.86 -13.87
CA LEU A 29 -17.84 0.39 -13.48
C LEU A 29 -18.30 1.50 -14.43
N LYS A 30 -18.85 2.57 -13.86
CA LYS A 30 -19.24 3.75 -14.63
C LYS A 30 -18.00 4.57 -15.01
N PRO A 31 -18.11 5.48 -15.99
CA PRO A 31 -17.01 6.40 -16.30
C PRO A 31 -16.51 7.11 -15.03
N ARG A 32 -15.19 7.17 -14.84
CA ARG A 32 -14.49 7.74 -13.67
C ARG A 32 -14.60 6.97 -12.35
N GLU A 33 -15.37 5.88 -12.26
CA GLU A 33 -15.29 4.98 -11.11
C GLU A 33 -14.01 4.13 -11.22
N GLN A 34 -13.36 3.89 -10.08
CA GLN A 34 -12.12 3.12 -10.01
C GLN A 34 -12.24 2.06 -8.91
N LEU A 35 -11.66 0.89 -9.17
CA LEU A 35 -11.32 -0.08 -8.14
C LEU A 35 -9.83 0.11 -7.84
N GLN A 36 -9.46 0.39 -6.59
CA GLN A 36 -8.07 0.56 -6.20
C GLN A 36 -7.72 -0.36 -5.04
N ASN A 37 -6.49 -0.86 -5.03
CA ASN A 37 -5.90 -1.69 -3.99
C ASN A 37 -6.75 -2.91 -3.61
N TYR A 38 -7.50 -3.49 -4.56
CA TYR A 38 -8.36 -4.64 -4.27
C TYR A 38 -7.52 -5.91 -4.18
N ARG A 39 -7.21 -6.34 -2.96
CA ARG A 39 -6.46 -7.58 -2.72
C ARG A 39 -7.34 -8.80 -3.00
N LEU A 40 -6.98 -9.59 -4.00
CA LEU A 40 -7.73 -10.78 -4.40
C LEU A 40 -7.77 -11.81 -3.24
N PRO A 41 -8.96 -12.16 -2.70
CA PRO A 41 -9.06 -13.08 -1.56
C PRO A 41 -8.80 -14.55 -1.94
N ALA A 42 -8.81 -14.85 -3.25
CA ALA A 42 -8.57 -16.15 -3.84
C ALA A 42 -8.09 -15.99 -5.28
N ASN A 43 -7.76 -17.10 -5.96
CA ASN A 43 -7.48 -17.05 -7.39
C ASN A 43 -8.71 -16.57 -8.15
N SER A 44 -8.48 -15.87 -9.26
CA SER A 44 -9.55 -15.21 -9.97
C SER A 44 -9.39 -15.25 -11.49
N PHE A 45 -10.52 -15.31 -12.18
CA PHE A 45 -10.61 -14.90 -13.58
C PHE A 45 -11.36 -13.58 -13.67
N LEU A 46 -10.76 -12.59 -14.31
CA LEU A 46 -11.42 -11.35 -14.71
C LEU A 46 -11.64 -11.39 -16.21
N PHE A 47 -12.91 -11.41 -16.64
CA PHE A 47 -13.27 -11.40 -18.05
C PHE A 47 -14.02 -10.12 -18.41
N ALA A 48 -13.32 -9.18 -19.02
CA ALA A 48 -13.87 -7.92 -19.49
C ALA A 48 -14.48 -8.10 -20.87
N TYR A 49 -15.73 -7.69 -21.07
CA TYR A 49 -16.44 -7.89 -22.35
C TYR A 49 -17.03 -6.60 -22.93
N ARG A 50 -16.99 -5.49 -22.19
CA ARG A 50 -17.48 -4.20 -22.67
C ARG A 50 -16.68 -3.05 -22.06
N GLY A 51 -16.42 -2.04 -22.88
CA GLY A 51 -15.72 -0.82 -22.46
C GLY A 51 -14.22 -0.91 -22.58
N SER A 52 -13.55 0.10 -22.03
CA SER A 52 -12.10 0.12 -21.92
C SER A 52 -11.67 0.59 -20.53
N ALA A 53 -10.66 -0.07 -19.99
CA ALA A 53 -10.10 0.26 -18.68
C ALA A 53 -8.61 -0.10 -18.65
N LEU A 54 -7.86 0.65 -17.84
CA LEU A 54 -6.56 0.23 -17.36
C LEU A 54 -6.80 -0.71 -16.17
N VAL A 55 -6.53 -2.00 -16.36
CA VAL A 55 -6.62 -3.00 -15.30
C VAL A 55 -5.21 -3.34 -14.86
N GLU A 56 -4.84 -3.12 -13.60
CA GLU A 56 -3.52 -3.51 -13.08
C GLU A 56 -3.66 -4.71 -12.15
N LEU A 57 -2.79 -5.71 -12.32
CA LEU A 57 -2.65 -6.86 -11.41
C LEU A 57 -1.21 -6.88 -10.89
N ASP A 58 -1.01 -6.72 -9.58
CA ASP A 58 0.32 -6.57 -8.95
C ASP A 58 1.19 -5.50 -9.63
N GLY A 59 0.58 -4.34 -9.92
CA GLY A 59 1.24 -3.25 -10.65
C GLY A 59 1.61 -3.61 -12.09
N GLN A 60 1.09 -4.70 -12.65
CA GLN A 60 1.19 -5.02 -14.07
C GLN A 60 -0.01 -4.44 -14.81
N PRO A 61 0.17 -3.38 -15.62
CA PRO A 61 -0.94 -2.74 -16.31
C PRO A 61 -1.35 -3.49 -17.58
N PHE A 62 -2.63 -3.84 -17.66
CA PHE A 62 -3.33 -4.39 -18.80
C PHE A 62 -4.30 -3.33 -19.32
N ILE A 63 -3.95 -2.71 -20.45
CA ILE A 63 -4.90 -1.82 -21.14
C ILE A 63 -5.91 -2.70 -21.85
N THR A 64 -7.15 -2.67 -21.38
CA THR A 64 -8.22 -3.51 -21.90
C THR A 64 -9.05 -2.70 -22.89
N LYS A 65 -9.15 -3.16 -24.14
CA LYS A 65 -10.33 -2.92 -24.96
C LYS A 65 -11.25 -4.13 -24.75
N SER A 66 -12.55 -3.98 -25.01
CA SER A 66 -13.56 -5.04 -24.80
C SER A 66 -13.06 -6.42 -25.23
N PHE A 67 -13.34 -7.45 -24.42
CA PHE A 67 -12.92 -8.85 -24.60
C PHE A 67 -11.46 -9.16 -24.22
N ARG A 68 -11.17 -9.07 -22.92
CA ARG A 68 -9.89 -9.48 -22.34
C ARG A 68 -10.09 -10.41 -21.15
N LEU A 69 -9.34 -11.51 -21.11
CA LEU A 69 -9.31 -12.44 -19.99
C LEU A 69 -8.00 -12.27 -19.22
N LEU A 70 -8.10 -12.10 -17.90
CA LEU A 70 -6.97 -12.03 -16.98
C LEU A 70 -7.15 -13.11 -15.89
N HIS A 71 -6.05 -13.71 -15.48
CA HIS A 71 -5.98 -14.60 -14.32
C HIS A 71 -5.13 -13.95 -13.23
N GLY A 72 -5.75 -13.71 -12.07
CA GLY A 72 -5.09 -13.16 -10.89
C GLY A 72 -4.95 -14.24 -9.81
N VAL A 73 -3.87 -14.17 -9.03
CA VAL A 73 -3.60 -15.15 -7.97
C VAL A 73 -4.03 -14.60 -6.62
N LYS A 74 -4.31 -15.49 -5.66
CA LYS A 74 -4.64 -15.09 -4.29
C LYS A 74 -3.56 -14.15 -3.74
N GLY A 75 -3.98 -13.03 -3.17
CA GLY A 75 -3.09 -12.04 -2.56
C GLY A 75 -2.62 -10.96 -3.53
N SER A 76 -2.80 -11.13 -4.84
CA SER A 76 -2.48 -10.09 -5.82
C SER A 76 -3.38 -8.86 -5.65
N THR A 77 -2.83 -7.68 -5.92
CA THR A 77 -3.56 -6.42 -5.94
C THR A 77 -4.18 -6.20 -7.31
N LEU A 78 -5.49 -5.96 -7.36
CA LEU A 78 -6.24 -5.60 -8.57
C LEU A 78 -6.65 -4.13 -8.52
N ASP A 79 -6.20 -3.37 -9.50
CA ASP A 79 -6.64 -2.01 -9.76
C ASP A 79 -7.40 -1.96 -11.08
N VAL A 80 -8.48 -1.21 -11.17
CA VAL A 80 -9.26 -1.01 -12.40
C VAL A 80 -9.62 0.46 -12.49
N ALA A 81 -9.01 1.17 -13.43
CA ALA A 81 -9.37 2.53 -13.78
C ALA A 81 -10.14 2.52 -15.11
N ALA A 82 -11.47 2.67 -15.03
CA ALA A 82 -12.32 2.80 -16.21
C ALA A 82 -11.98 4.09 -16.98
N ALA A 83 -11.94 4.00 -18.31
CA ALA A 83 -11.69 5.15 -19.18
C ALA A 83 -12.96 6.03 -19.32
N GLU A 84 -13.11 6.72 -20.46
CA GLU A 84 -14.22 7.66 -20.71
C GLU A 84 -15.60 6.97 -20.85
N ASP A 85 -15.63 5.65 -21.01
CA ASP A 85 -16.84 4.82 -21.19
C ASP A 85 -17.06 3.84 -20.02
N LEU A 86 -18.29 3.29 -19.92
CA LEU A 86 -18.61 2.24 -18.96
C LEU A 86 -17.75 0.98 -19.21
N PHE A 87 -17.26 0.35 -18.16
CA PHE A 87 -16.45 -0.86 -18.21
C PHE A 87 -17.15 -2.01 -17.48
N VAL A 88 -17.37 -3.12 -18.19
CA VAL A 88 -18.11 -4.27 -17.66
C VAL A 88 -17.29 -5.54 -17.75
N TYR A 89 -17.22 -6.25 -16.64
CA TYR A 89 -16.48 -7.49 -16.52
C TYR A 89 -17.14 -8.47 -15.55
N TYR A 90 -16.83 -9.75 -15.73
CA TYR A 90 -17.07 -10.78 -14.74
C TYR A 90 -15.82 -11.00 -13.90
N LEU A 91 -15.97 -11.12 -12.58
CA LEU A 91 -14.91 -11.54 -11.65
C LEU A 91 -15.33 -12.86 -11.00
N ILE A 92 -14.62 -13.94 -11.33
CA ILE A 92 -14.90 -15.30 -10.86
C ILE A 92 -13.81 -15.70 -9.88
N LEU A 93 -14.14 -15.86 -8.60
CA LEU A 93 -13.21 -16.23 -7.53
C LEU A 93 -13.30 -17.73 -7.26
N TYR A 94 -12.15 -18.39 -7.15
CA TYR A 94 -12.09 -19.85 -6.95
C TYR A 94 -10.87 -20.28 -6.11
N LYS A 95 -10.98 -21.47 -5.53
CA LYS A 95 -9.87 -22.24 -4.95
C LYS A 95 -9.70 -23.53 -5.73
N ALA A 96 -8.46 -23.87 -6.10
CA ALA A 96 -8.11 -25.14 -6.72
C ALA A 96 -6.90 -25.76 -6.01
N ALA A 97 -6.87 -27.08 -5.93
CA ALA A 97 -5.77 -27.87 -5.40
C ALA A 97 -5.64 -29.18 -6.18
N LEU A 98 -4.41 -29.69 -6.30
CA LEU A 98 -4.16 -31.01 -6.89
C LEU A 98 -4.63 -32.13 -5.97
N THR A 99 -5.14 -33.21 -6.56
CA THR A 99 -5.58 -34.40 -5.80
C THR A 99 -4.39 -35.34 -5.46
N LEU A 100 -4.53 -36.08 -4.35
CA LEU A 100 -3.48 -36.90 -3.72
C LEU A 100 -2.74 -37.94 -4.60
N PRO A 101 -3.35 -38.59 -5.62
CA PRO A 101 -2.65 -39.59 -6.43
C PRO A 101 -1.42 -39.02 -7.18
N GLU A 102 -1.47 -37.77 -7.63
CA GLU A 102 -0.39 -37.16 -8.43
C GLU A 102 0.67 -36.41 -7.61
N GLN A 103 0.36 -36.03 -6.36
CA GLN A 103 1.34 -35.37 -5.48
C GLN A 103 2.55 -36.27 -5.14
N LYS A 104 2.41 -37.60 -5.23
CA LYS A 104 3.50 -38.54 -4.95
C LYS A 104 4.46 -38.75 -6.13
N GLU A 105 4.02 -38.56 -7.38
CA GLU A 105 4.84 -38.83 -8.56
C GLU A 105 5.71 -37.63 -8.98
N LYS A 106 5.28 -36.39 -8.73
CA LYS A 106 6.04 -35.17 -9.07
C LYS A 106 6.79 -34.58 -7.86
N LYS A 107 7.80 -35.29 -7.34
CA LYS A 107 8.76 -34.77 -6.35
C LYS A 107 9.81 -33.79 -6.93
N SER A 108 9.71 -33.43 -8.21
CA SER A 108 10.76 -32.69 -8.94
C SER A 108 10.28 -31.44 -9.71
N VAL A 109 9.05 -30.96 -9.52
CA VAL A 109 8.64 -29.67 -10.09
C VAL A 109 9.00 -28.58 -9.10
N THR A 110 9.98 -27.76 -9.49
CA THR A 110 10.49 -26.58 -8.79
C THR A 110 9.37 -25.66 -8.28
N SER A 111 9.55 -25.16 -7.06
CA SER A 111 8.65 -24.32 -6.26
C SER A 111 7.92 -23.19 -7.00
N GLY A 112 6.75 -23.51 -7.55
CA GLY A 112 5.70 -22.59 -7.93
C GLY A 112 4.36 -23.33 -7.93
N SER A 113 3.33 -22.80 -7.26
CA SER A 113 1.98 -23.34 -7.40
C SER A 113 1.58 -23.27 -8.87
N VAL A 114 1.20 -24.38 -9.50
CA VAL A 114 0.81 -24.39 -10.93
C VAL A 114 -0.39 -23.45 -11.19
N PHE A 115 -1.24 -23.24 -10.17
CA PHE A 115 -2.33 -22.26 -10.17
C PHE A 115 -1.91 -20.85 -9.69
N GLY A 116 -0.64 -20.65 -9.39
CA GLY A 116 -0.03 -19.42 -8.88
C GLY A 116 0.61 -18.54 -9.96
N GLN A 117 0.26 -18.75 -11.23
CA GLN A 117 0.73 -17.92 -12.34
C GLN A 117 -0.34 -16.90 -12.74
N THR A 118 0.05 -15.64 -12.84
CA THR A 118 -0.78 -14.57 -13.44
C THR A 118 -0.58 -14.54 -14.95
N PHE A 119 -1.66 -14.48 -15.72
CA PHE A 119 -1.58 -14.34 -17.17
C PHE A 119 -2.76 -13.52 -17.70
N GLY A 120 -2.66 -13.02 -18.93
CA GLY A 120 -3.73 -12.28 -19.55
C GLY A 120 -3.63 -12.20 -21.06
N PHE A 121 -4.75 -12.37 -21.75
CA PHE A 121 -4.80 -12.38 -23.22
C PHE A 121 -6.16 -11.93 -23.77
N GLU A 122 -6.15 -11.60 -25.06
CA GLU A 122 -7.37 -11.31 -25.84
C GLU A 122 -7.85 -12.62 -26.49
N PRO A 123 -9.00 -13.17 -26.07
CA PRO A 123 -9.45 -14.46 -26.57
C PRO A 123 -9.79 -14.42 -28.06
N GLY A 124 -9.45 -15.50 -28.78
CA GLY A 124 -9.72 -15.63 -30.21
C GLY A 124 -11.21 -15.84 -30.53
N ASP A 125 -11.94 -16.46 -29.60
CA ASP A 125 -13.40 -16.59 -29.62
C ASP A 125 -13.99 -16.09 -28.29
N PRO A 126 -14.12 -14.77 -28.14
CA PRO A 126 -14.53 -14.18 -26.87
C PRO A 126 -16.02 -14.36 -26.55
N LEU A 127 -16.86 -14.62 -27.55
CA LEU A 127 -18.30 -14.84 -27.33
C LEU A 127 -18.57 -16.20 -26.69
N SER A 128 -17.77 -17.22 -27.03
CA SER A 128 -17.82 -18.53 -26.36
C SER A 128 -17.52 -18.44 -24.87
N LEU A 129 -16.56 -17.58 -24.47
CA LEU A 129 -16.26 -17.31 -23.07
C LEU A 129 -17.35 -16.45 -22.40
N LEU A 130 -17.87 -15.44 -23.10
CA LEU A 130 -18.95 -14.59 -22.57
C LEU A 130 -20.20 -15.40 -22.24
N ALA A 131 -20.65 -16.27 -23.15
CA ALA A 131 -21.83 -17.11 -22.93
C ALA A 131 -21.70 -17.98 -21.67
N LYS A 132 -20.49 -18.52 -21.43
CA LYS A 132 -20.19 -19.32 -20.22
C LYS A 132 -20.13 -18.46 -18.96
N ALA A 133 -19.54 -17.26 -19.02
CA ALA A 133 -19.48 -16.33 -17.90
C ALA A 133 -20.88 -15.80 -17.51
N GLU A 134 -21.73 -15.51 -18.49
CA GLU A 134 -23.14 -15.13 -18.26
C GLU A 134 -23.94 -16.27 -17.61
N LEU A 135 -23.75 -17.50 -18.11
CA LEU A 135 -24.41 -18.66 -17.53
C LEU A 135 -23.95 -18.93 -16.09
N LEU A 136 -22.64 -18.78 -15.81
CA LEU A 136 -22.09 -18.83 -14.45
C LEU A 136 -22.73 -17.78 -13.53
N GLY A 137 -22.78 -16.53 -13.99
CA GLY A 137 -23.39 -15.43 -13.22
C GLY A 137 -24.86 -15.70 -12.90
N LYS A 138 -25.62 -16.25 -13.85
CA LYS A 138 -27.02 -16.60 -13.65
C LYS A 138 -27.18 -17.72 -12.61
N GLN A 139 -26.44 -18.83 -12.77
CA GLN A 139 -26.56 -20.01 -11.91
C GLN A 139 -26.04 -19.76 -10.48
N TRP A 140 -25.04 -18.89 -10.32
CA TRP A 140 -24.45 -18.60 -9.00
C TRP A 140 -25.45 -18.03 -7.98
N HIS A 141 -26.48 -17.32 -8.45
CA HIS A 141 -27.50 -16.73 -7.58
C HIS A 141 -28.64 -17.70 -7.23
N GLU A 142 -28.64 -18.90 -7.83
CA GLU A 142 -29.63 -19.95 -7.55
C GLU A 142 -29.20 -20.78 -6.32
N SER A 143 -30.15 -21.11 -5.45
CA SER A 143 -29.85 -21.67 -4.12
C SER A 143 -29.86 -23.20 -4.06
N ASP A 144 -30.39 -23.88 -5.08
CA ASP A 144 -30.58 -25.32 -5.05
C ASP A 144 -29.32 -26.12 -5.42
N LEU A 145 -29.30 -27.40 -5.00
CA LEU A 145 -28.13 -28.26 -5.17
C LEU A 145 -27.84 -28.56 -6.65
N LEU A 146 -28.87 -28.64 -7.51
CA LEU A 146 -28.68 -28.90 -8.93
C LEU A 146 -28.02 -27.69 -9.60
N ALA A 147 -28.45 -26.47 -9.28
CA ALA A 147 -27.79 -25.25 -9.74
C ALA A 147 -26.31 -25.17 -9.30
N ARG A 148 -25.97 -25.61 -8.08
CA ARG A 148 -24.57 -25.68 -7.62
C ARG A 148 -23.72 -26.68 -8.42
N ILE A 149 -24.29 -27.84 -8.76
CA ILE A 149 -23.63 -28.85 -9.61
C ILE A 149 -23.44 -28.29 -11.03
N GLN A 150 -24.47 -27.66 -11.58
CA GLN A 150 -24.41 -27.03 -12.90
C GLN A 150 -23.37 -25.91 -12.93
N THR A 151 -23.32 -25.05 -11.90
CA THR A 151 -22.31 -23.98 -11.78
C THR A 151 -20.89 -24.56 -11.81
N LYS A 152 -20.63 -25.66 -11.09
CA LYS A 152 -19.33 -26.36 -11.16
C LYS A 152 -19.00 -26.85 -12.57
N ALA A 153 -19.97 -27.45 -13.25
CA ALA A 153 -19.79 -27.92 -14.63
C ALA A 153 -19.51 -26.76 -15.59
N THR A 154 -20.27 -25.67 -15.49
CA THR A 154 -20.10 -24.48 -16.33
C THR A 154 -18.78 -23.77 -16.05
N PHE A 155 -18.31 -23.75 -14.80
CA PHE A 155 -16.99 -23.17 -14.47
C PHE A 155 -15.87 -23.98 -15.10
N PHE A 156 -15.93 -25.30 -15.00
CA PHE A 156 -14.94 -26.15 -15.65
C PHE A 156 -14.99 -25.97 -17.18
N ALA A 157 -16.19 -25.87 -17.78
CA ALA A 157 -16.34 -25.56 -19.20
C ALA A 157 -15.75 -24.19 -19.58
N PHE A 158 -15.86 -23.17 -18.71
CA PHE A 158 -15.22 -21.87 -18.90
C PHE A 158 -13.70 -21.97 -18.87
N VAL A 159 -13.15 -22.68 -17.89
CA VAL A 159 -11.71 -22.91 -17.77
C VAL A 159 -11.16 -23.67 -18.98
N THR A 160 -11.81 -24.75 -19.41
CA THR A 160 -11.37 -25.51 -20.58
C THR A 160 -11.39 -24.67 -21.85
N GLU A 161 -12.39 -23.82 -22.02
CA GLU A 161 -12.46 -22.89 -23.15
C GLU A 161 -11.31 -21.87 -23.10
N ALA A 162 -11.04 -21.30 -21.93
CA ALA A 162 -9.95 -20.36 -21.74
C ALA A 162 -8.58 -20.99 -22.03
N LEU A 163 -8.34 -22.21 -21.55
CA LEU A 163 -7.08 -22.93 -21.76
C LEU A 163 -6.90 -23.36 -23.23
N LYS A 164 -7.99 -23.78 -23.89
CA LYS A 164 -7.98 -24.08 -25.33
C LYS A 164 -7.52 -22.86 -26.13
N GLN A 165 -8.14 -21.71 -25.90
CA GLN A 165 -7.79 -20.48 -26.63
C GLN A 165 -6.37 -20.01 -26.29
N LEU A 166 -5.94 -20.16 -25.03
CA LEU A 166 -4.57 -19.86 -24.59
C LEU A 166 -3.52 -20.73 -25.32
N GLN A 167 -3.81 -22.02 -25.51
CA GLN A 167 -2.97 -22.96 -26.27
C GLN A 167 -2.96 -22.64 -27.77
N GLU A 168 -4.11 -22.43 -28.39
CA GLU A 168 -4.24 -22.13 -29.83
C GLU A 168 -3.54 -20.82 -30.22
N GLN A 169 -3.53 -19.84 -29.32
CA GLN A 169 -2.95 -18.51 -29.55
C GLN A 169 -1.46 -18.41 -29.15
N ASN A 170 -0.85 -19.48 -28.62
CA ASN A 170 0.51 -19.47 -28.10
C ASN A 170 0.78 -18.25 -27.19
N VAL A 171 -0.09 -18.04 -26.20
CA VAL A 171 0.10 -16.97 -25.22
C VAL A 171 1.17 -17.41 -24.19
N PRO A 172 2.18 -16.58 -23.88
CA PRO A 172 3.19 -16.93 -22.88
C PRO A 172 2.60 -16.98 -21.46
N LEU A 173 2.82 -18.07 -20.73
CA LEU A 173 2.36 -18.23 -19.34
C LEU A 173 3.31 -17.59 -18.31
N THR A 174 4.62 -17.60 -18.58
CA THR A 174 5.59 -16.76 -17.88
C THR A 174 6.67 -16.28 -18.86
N GLY A 175 6.78 -14.96 -19.06
CA GLY A 175 7.92 -14.43 -19.83
C GLY A 175 7.74 -13.03 -20.39
N GLY A 176 8.05 -12.03 -19.57
CA GLY A 176 8.46 -10.71 -20.05
C GLY A 176 7.31 -9.75 -20.38
N ASP A 177 6.72 -9.15 -19.36
CA ASP A 177 5.88 -7.97 -19.48
C ASP A 177 6.69 -6.75 -19.96
N LEU A 178 7.05 -6.73 -21.23
CA LEU A 178 7.86 -5.69 -21.84
C LEU A 178 7.09 -4.38 -21.97
N ALA A 179 5.85 -4.44 -22.48
CA ALA A 179 5.01 -3.24 -22.51
C ALA A 179 4.64 -2.78 -21.11
N GLY A 180 4.32 -3.68 -20.16
CA GLY A 180 4.00 -3.25 -18.82
C GLY A 180 5.21 -2.82 -17.99
N LYS A 181 6.44 -3.28 -18.28
CA LYS A 181 7.67 -2.62 -17.78
C LYS A 181 7.78 -1.18 -18.29
N VAL A 182 7.51 -0.95 -19.58
CA VAL A 182 7.47 0.40 -20.15
C VAL A 182 6.31 1.22 -19.60
N LEU A 183 5.13 0.63 -19.36
CA LEU A 183 3.97 1.31 -18.79
C LEU A 183 4.22 1.68 -17.32
N ARG A 184 4.78 0.79 -16.51
CA ARG A 184 5.20 1.10 -15.13
C ARG A 184 6.17 2.26 -15.10
N TYR A 185 7.20 2.20 -15.95
CA TYR A 185 8.15 3.30 -16.07
C TYR A 185 7.44 4.60 -16.48
N MET A 186 6.56 4.55 -17.49
CA MET A 186 5.78 5.71 -17.92
C MET A 186 4.86 6.26 -16.85
N HIS A 187 4.24 5.43 -16.02
CA HIS A 187 3.30 5.88 -14.98
C HIS A 187 3.99 6.49 -13.78
N VAL A 188 5.19 6.01 -13.44
CA VAL A 188 6.01 6.59 -12.38
C VAL A 188 6.65 7.90 -12.87
N HIS A 189 7.20 7.90 -14.08
CA HIS A 189 7.97 9.01 -14.62
C HIS A 189 7.18 9.87 -15.62
N TYR A 190 5.84 9.85 -15.59
CA TYR A 190 5.05 10.47 -16.65
C TYR A 190 5.30 11.96 -16.81
N ALA A 191 5.70 12.67 -15.75
CA ALA A 191 5.99 14.11 -15.79
C ALA A 191 7.40 14.43 -16.35
N GLU A 192 8.27 13.44 -16.51
CA GLU A 192 9.66 13.62 -16.95
C GLU A 192 9.79 13.56 -18.47
N PRO A 193 10.86 14.12 -19.08
CA PRO A 193 11.08 14.05 -20.53
C PRO A 193 11.41 12.62 -20.99
N ILE A 194 10.37 11.83 -21.28
CA ILE A 194 10.49 10.47 -21.82
C ILE A 194 10.51 10.51 -23.35
N ASN A 195 11.52 9.89 -23.95
CA ASN A 195 11.60 9.65 -25.40
C ASN A 195 11.70 8.15 -25.71
N LEU A 196 11.48 7.79 -26.98
CA LEU A 196 11.41 6.39 -27.40
C LEU A 196 12.77 5.67 -27.30
N GLU A 197 13.87 6.41 -27.44
CA GLU A 197 15.23 5.89 -27.31
C GLU A 197 15.54 5.44 -25.89
N HIS A 198 15.21 6.30 -24.91
CA HIS A 198 15.30 6.01 -23.48
C HIS A 198 14.51 4.77 -23.09
N LEU A 199 13.26 4.68 -23.54
CA LEU A 199 12.40 3.51 -23.28
C LEU A 199 12.93 2.23 -23.90
N ALA A 200 13.57 2.32 -25.07
CA ALA A 200 14.18 1.19 -25.74
C ALA A 200 15.50 0.77 -25.05
N GLY A 201 16.28 1.74 -24.58
CA GLY A 201 17.52 1.55 -23.82
C GLY A 201 17.31 0.87 -22.46
N LEU A 202 16.26 1.25 -21.72
CA LEU A 202 15.87 0.64 -20.43
C LEU A 202 15.67 -0.88 -20.50
N LEU A 203 15.42 -1.41 -21.70
CA LEU A 203 15.09 -2.81 -21.92
C LEU A 203 16.03 -3.49 -22.94
N ALA A 204 17.09 -2.81 -23.39
CA ALA A 204 18.04 -3.28 -24.41
C ALA A 204 17.39 -3.72 -25.74
N PHE A 205 16.36 -3.01 -26.21
CA PHE A 205 15.70 -3.26 -27.51
C PHE A 205 15.97 -2.16 -28.53
N SER A 206 15.73 -2.47 -29.80
CA SER A 206 15.59 -1.42 -30.81
C SER A 206 14.25 -0.69 -30.65
N GLN A 207 14.23 0.61 -30.91
CA GLN A 207 13.03 1.46 -30.85
C GLN A 207 11.87 0.92 -31.72
N ARG A 208 12.21 0.33 -32.88
CA ARG A 208 11.24 -0.29 -33.80
C ARG A 208 10.60 -1.53 -33.19
N HIS A 209 11.39 -2.37 -32.51
CA HIS A 209 10.89 -3.58 -31.86
C HIS A 209 10.00 -3.23 -30.67
N LEU A 210 10.42 -2.28 -29.83
CA LEU A 210 9.62 -1.76 -28.74
C LEU A 210 8.29 -1.17 -29.22
N THR A 211 8.32 -0.29 -30.23
CA THR A 211 7.09 0.34 -30.76
C THR A 211 6.11 -0.69 -31.29
N ARG A 212 6.59 -1.70 -32.02
CA ARG A 212 5.74 -2.77 -32.56
C ARG A 212 5.12 -3.59 -31.44
N LEU A 213 5.91 -4.07 -30.48
CA LEU A 213 5.42 -4.88 -29.37
C LEU A 213 4.48 -4.08 -28.46
N PHE A 214 4.84 -2.85 -28.10
CA PHE A 214 4.04 -1.97 -27.27
C PHE A 214 2.70 -1.66 -27.95
N LYS A 215 2.70 -1.37 -29.26
CA LYS A 215 1.46 -1.13 -30.01
C LYS A 215 0.62 -2.38 -30.17
N GLN A 216 1.24 -3.55 -30.31
CA GLN A 216 0.53 -4.83 -30.34
C GLN A 216 -0.16 -5.15 -29.00
N GLN A 217 0.43 -4.74 -27.88
CA GLN A 217 -0.09 -5.03 -26.54
C GLN A 217 -1.02 -3.93 -25.97
N THR A 218 -0.85 -2.67 -26.38
CA THR A 218 -1.58 -1.50 -25.82
C THR A 218 -2.51 -0.82 -26.83
N GLY A 219 -2.36 -1.10 -28.13
CA GLY A 219 -3.06 -0.42 -29.22
C GLY A 219 -2.52 0.98 -29.56
N PHE A 220 -1.56 1.52 -28.80
CA PHE A 220 -0.97 2.85 -28.99
C PHE A 220 0.54 2.76 -29.17
N SER A 221 1.17 3.78 -29.75
CA SER A 221 2.63 3.89 -29.64
C SER A 221 3.02 4.30 -28.22
N PRO A 222 4.24 4.00 -27.75
CA PRO A 222 4.72 4.41 -26.44
C PRO A 222 4.49 5.91 -26.15
N ILE A 223 4.82 6.78 -27.10
CA ILE A 223 4.68 8.23 -26.92
C ILE A 223 3.21 8.68 -26.96
N ASP A 224 2.38 8.09 -27.82
CA ASP A 224 0.95 8.44 -27.87
C ASP A 224 0.24 8.03 -26.57
N TYR A 225 0.62 6.89 -26.00
CA TYR A 225 0.14 6.46 -24.69
C TYR A 225 0.51 7.46 -23.59
N LEU A 226 1.78 7.85 -23.52
CA LEU A 226 2.26 8.80 -22.51
C LEU A 226 1.54 10.16 -22.60
N VAL A 227 1.34 10.67 -23.82
CA VAL A 227 0.60 11.93 -24.03
C VAL A 227 -0.82 11.82 -23.46
N ARG A 228 -1.53 10.73 -23.75
CA ARG A 228 -2.90 10.50 -23.23
C ARG A 228 -2.92 10.39 -21.72
N TYR A 229 -1.97 9.67 -21.14
CA TYR A 229 -1.85 9.51 -19.70
C TYR A 229 -1.62 10.86 -18.99
N ARG A 230 -0.72 11.71 -19.52
CA ARG A 230 -0.50 13.07 -19.02
C ARG A 230 -1.76 13.93 -19.09
N MET A 231 -2.52 13.85 -20.18
CA MET A 231 -3.79 14.58 -20.30
C MET A 231 -4.82 14.12 -19.27
N GLU A 232 -4.87 12.82 -18.97
CA GLU A 232 -5.79 12.28 -17.97
C GLU A 232 -5.44 12.78 -16.56
N LYS A 233 -4.16 12.78 -16.19
CA LYS A 233 -3.69 13.40 -14.94
C LYS A 233 -4.00 14.90 -14.89
N ALA A 234 -3.84 15.60 -16.01
CA ALA A 234 -4.15 17.02 -16.10
C ALA A 234 -5.65 17.32 -15.91
N LYS A 235 -6.55 16.49 -16.46
CA LYS A 235 -8.00 16.60 -16.23
C LYS A 235 -8.33 16.53 -14.74
N GLY A 236 -7.73 15.56 -14.03
CA GLY A 236 -7.91 15.41 -12.59
C GLY A 236 -7.46 16.64 -11.80
N LEU A 237 -6.29 17.19 -12.13
CA LEU A 237 -5.78 18.40 -11.47
C LEU A 237 -6.61 19.65 -11.77
N LEU A 238 -7.12 19.78 -13.00
CA LEU A 238 -8.00 20.90 -13.39
C LEU A 238 -9.30 20.93 -12.60
N THR A 239 -9.86 19.78 -12.22
CA THR A 239 -11.14 19.70 -11.50
C THR A 239 -11.00 19.64 -9.98
N SER A 240 -9.90 19.10 -9.47
CA SER A 240 -9.68 18.90 -8.02
C SER A 240 -8.89 20.01 -7.35
N THR A 241 -8.27 20.92 -8.11
CA THR A 241 -7.37 21.95 -7.56
C THR A 241 -7.61 23.34 -8.14
N ASP A 242 -7.13 24.34 -7.41
CA ASP A 242 -7.04 25.74 -7.87
C ASP A 242 -5.67 26.09 -8.48
N ALA A 243 -4.87 25.08 -8.81
CA ALA A 243 -3.58 25.29 -9.46
C ALA A 243 -3.75 26.02 -10.79
N SER A 244 -2.83 26.94 -11.07
CA SER A 244 -2.79 27.66 -12.35
C SER A 244 -2.51 26.70 -13.52
N LEU A 245 -2.93 27.09 -14.72
CA LEU A 245 -2.70 26.29 -15.92
C LEU A 245 -1.21 26.01 -16.17
N GLN A 246 -0.34 26.95 -15.77
CA GLN A 246 1.10 26.81 -15.85
C GLN A 246 1.64 25.74 -14.87
N GLN A 247 1.16 25.74 -13.63
CA GLN A 247 1.54 24.73 -12.64
C GLN A 247 1.05 23.34 -13.05
N ILE A 248 -0.18 23.24 -13.57
CA ILE A 248 -0.73 21.97 -14.05
C ILE A 248 0.08 21.46 -15.25
N ALA A 249 0.37 22.31 -16.24
CA ALA A 249 1.20 21.94 -17.38
C ALA A 249 2.58 21.43 -16.93
N ALA A 250 3.25 22.15 -16.03
CA ALA A 250 4.54 21.74 -15.49
C ALA A 250 4.46 20.38 -14.76
N SER A 251 3.45 20.19 -13.90
CA SER A 251 3.26 18.96 -13.10
C SER A 251 2.98 17.70 -13.93
N VAL A 252 2.51 17.87 -15.17
CA VAL A 252 2.25 16.75 -16.10
C VAL A 252 3.27 16.67 -17.23
N GLY A 253 4.40 17.36 -17.09
CA GLY A 253 5.57 17.23 -17.98
C GLY A 253 5.53 18.09 -19.25
N TYR A 254 4.82 19.22 -19.21
CA TYR A 254 4.79 20.21 -20.28
C TYR A 254 5.37 21.55 -19.79
N PRO A 255 6.60 21.92 -20.20
CA PRO A 255 7.20 23.19 -19.82
C PRO A 255 6.52 24.40 -20.49
N ASP A 256 5.93 24.21 -21.67
CA ASP A 256 5.20 25.24 -22.41
C ASP A 256 3.67 25.04 -22.28
N VAL A 257 3.03 26.02 -21.64
CA VAL A 257 1.58 26.08 -21.39
C VAL A 257 0.76 26.17 -22.69
N TYR A 258 1.28 26.83 -23.72
CA TYR A 258 0.62 26.93 -25.02
C TYR A 258 0.69 25.60 -25.76
N PHE A 259 1.81 24.89 -25.68
CA PHE A 259 1.92 23.53 -26.23
C PHE A 259 1.02 22.55 -25.48
N PHE A 260 1.00 22.60 -24.14
CA PHE A 260 0.07 21.83 -23.32
C PHE A 260 -1.39 22.07 -23.73
N SER A 261 -1.82 23.33 -23.84
CA SER A 261 -3.20 23.68 -24.17
C SER A 261 -3.62 23.18 -25.55
N ARG A 262 -2.71 23.23 -26.54
CA ARG A 262 -2.95 22.65 -27.88
C ARG A 262 -3.07 21.13 -27.82
N MET A 263 -2.18 20.47 -27.08
CA MET A 263 -2.21 19.01 -26.94
C MET A 263 -3.45 18.54 -26.19
N PHE A 264 -3.83 19.24 -25.12
CA PHE A 264 -5.04 18.97 -24.34
C PHE A 264 -6.28 19.10 -25.22
N LYS A 265 -6.40 20.17 -26.02
CA LYS A 265 -7.50 20.32 -26.98
C LYS A 265 -7.50 19.23 -28.04
N LYS A 266 -6.32 18.81 -28.51
CA LYS A 266 -6.20 17.73 -29.50
C LYS A 266 -6.69 16.38 -28.96
N ILE A 267 -6.40 16.08 -27.69
CA ILE A 267 -6.77 14.80 -27.06
C ILE A 267 -8.20 14.81 -26.51
N THR A 268 -8.65 15.92 -25.92
CA THR A 268 -9.93 16.00 -25.20
C THR A 268 -11.05 16.68 -25.99
N GLY A 269 -10.74 17.29 -27.14
CA GLY A 269 -11.68 18.05 -27.96
C GLY A 269 -11.91 19.51 -27.50
N GLN A 270 -11.47 19.89 -26.30
CA GLN A 270 -11.71 21.22 -25.72
C GLN A 270 -10.50 21.81 -24.99
N SER A 271 -10.48 23.13 -24.80
CA SER A 271 -9.37 23.78 -24.09
C SER A 271 -9.42 23.43 -22.58
N PRO A 272 -8.27 23.44 -21.88
CA PRO A 272 -8.22 23.15 -20.44
C PRO A 272 -9.16 24.01 -19.58
N ILE A 273 -9.25 25.32 -19.88
CA ILE A 273 -10.11 26.26 -19.15
C ILE A 273 -11.58 25.92 -19.37
N LYS A 274 -11.98 25.69 -20.63
CA LYS A 274 -13.35 25.28 -20.97
C LYS A 274 -13.70 23.96 -20.30
N TYR A 275 -12.75 23.02 -20.23
CA TYR A 275 -12.92 21.77 -19.50
C TYR A 275 -13.15 21.98 -18.00
N LYS A 276 -12.36 22.83 -17.34
CA LYS A 276 -12.55 23.17 -15.92
C LYS A 276 -13.91 23.82 -15.68
N GLU A 277 -14.31 24.79 -16.49
CA GLU A 277 -15.59 25.49 -16.37
C GLU A 277 -16.78 24.55 -16.56
N GLU A 278 -16.77 23.70 -17.59
CA GLU A 278 -17.85 22.74 -17.85
C GLU A 278 -17.97 21.67 -16.76
N GLU A 279 -16.86 21.21 -16.18
CA GLU A 279 -16.90 20.26 -15.07
C GLU A 279 -17.32 20.90 -13.75
N MET A 280 -16.94 22.16 -13.49
CA MET A 280 -17.39 22.89 -12.30
C MET A 280 -18.85 23.34 -12.36
N LEU A 281 -19.41 23.53 -13.57
CA LEU A 281 -20.82 23.86 -13.78
C LEU A 281 -21.75 22.64 -13.74
N ARG A 282 -21.21 21.41 -13.64
CA ARG A 282 -22.03 20.21 -13.43
C ARG A 282 -22.49 20.20 -11.97
N PRO A 283 -23.81 20.29 -11.69
CA PRO A 283 -24.27 20.27 -10.31
C PRO A 283 -23.91 18.93 -9.68
N ASN A 284 -23.10 18.94 -8.61
CA ASN A 284 -23.04 17.84 -7.65
C ASN A 284 -24.40 17.77 -6.93
N ASN A 285 -25.39 17.19 -7.61
CA ASN A 285 -26.69 16.93 -7.04
C ASN A 285 -26.70 15.50 -6.50
N PRO A 286 -26.63 15.28 -5.17
CA PRO A 286 -26.73 13.95 -4.58
C PRO A 286 -28.15 13.34 -4.72
N LEU A 287 -29.11 14.08 -5.29
CA LEU A 287 -30.44 13.59 -5.64
C LEU A 287 -30.58 13.50 -7.17
N GLY A 288 -29.88 12.54 -7.76
CA GLY A 288 -30.06 12.17 -9.16
C GLY A 288 -31.45 11.61 -9.40
N LYS A 289 -32.31 12.39 -10.09
CA LYS A 289 -33.61 11.96 -10.62
C LYS A 289 -33.46 10.60 -11.33
N SER A 290 -34.31 9.64 -10.95
CA SER A 290 -34.45 8.34 -11.59
C SER A 290 -34.44 8.44 -13.12
N ARG A 291 -33.65 7.59 -13.78
CA ARG A 291 -33.50 7.51 -15.24
C ARG A 291 -34.69 6.87 -15.97
N TYR A 292 -35.76 6.52 -15.26
CA TYR A 292 -36.97 5.98 -15.87
C TYR A 292 -38.08 7.05 -15.90
N PRO A 293 -38.27 7.77 -17.02
CA PRO A 293 -39.49 8.54 -17.20
C PRO A 293 -40.67 7.57 -17.38
N ILE A 294 -41.74 7.76 -16.61
CA ILE A 294 -43.01 7.02 -16.75
C ILE A 294 -43.74 7.40 -18.07
N ALA A 295 -43.24 8.39 -18.81
CA ALA A 295 -43.80 8.81 -20.09
C ALA A 295 -42.85 8.51 -21.28
N ALA A 296 -43.41 7.98 -22.36
CA ALA A 296 -42.69 7.64 -23.58
C ALA A 296 -42.06 8.87 -24.28
N ARG A 297 -40.79 8.75 -24.70
CA ARG A 297 -40.08 9.78 -25.46
C ARG A 297 -40.59 9.85 -26.91
N ARG A 298 -41.07 11.04 -27.32
CA ARG A 298 -41.17 11.39 -28.75
C ARG A 298 -39.77 11.59 -29.33
N ARG A 299 -39.54 11.05 -30.53
CA ARG A 299 -38.33 11.31 -31.34
C ARG A 299 -38.40 12.69 -31.98
N GLY A 300 -37.29 13.41 -31.93
CA GLY A 300 -36.88 14.49 -32.83
C GLY A 300 -35.39 14.68 -32.54
N GLY A 301 -34.45 14.75 -33.48
CA GLY A 301 -34.46 15.19 -34.86
C GLY A 301 -33.13 15.95 -34.98
N HIS A 302 -32.20 15.47 -35.79
CA HIS A 302 -30.85 16.02 -35.91
C HIS A 302 -30.89 17.31 -36.75
N THR A 303 -30.29 18.40 -36.26
CA THR A 303 -29.76 19.47 -37.10
C THR A 303 -28.51 20.02 -36.43
N GLY A 304 -27.36 19.84 -37.08
CA GLY A 304 -26.16 20.59 -36.77
C GLY A 304 -26.25 22.01 -37.33
N ASN A 305 -25.56 22.94 -36.67
CA ASN A 305 -24.77 23.95 -37.38
C ASN A 305 -23.75 24.57 -36.40
N ASP A 306 -22.52 24.67 -36.89
CA ASP A 306 -21.44 25.47 -36.33
C ASP A 306 -21.67 26.98 -36.56
N ASP A 307 -20.83 27.77 -35.89
CA ASP A 307 -20.46 29.18 -36.13
C ASP A 307 -21.09 30.34 -35.31
N ASN A 308 -20.19 30.93 -34.50
CA ASN A 308 -19.83 32.36 -34.37
C ASN A 308 -20.61 33.36 -33.48
N ASN A 309 -19.83 33.93 -32.54
CA ASN A 309 -19.76 35.32 -32.05
C ASN A 309 -21.02 36.20 -31.96
N HIS A 310 -21.35 36.68 -30.75
CA HIS A 310 -21.11 38.08 -30.31
C HIS A 310 -21.79 38.39 -28.96
N TYR A 311 -21.13 39.25 -28.18
CA TYR A 311 -21.70 39.98 -27.04
C TYR A 311 -22.93 40.80 -27.43
N GLN A 312 -23.99 40.80 -26.62
CA GLN A 312 -24.62 42.04 -26.11
C GLN A 312 -25.72 41.79 -25.06
N ARG A 313 -25.99 42.88 -24.35
CA ARG A 313 -26.62 43.06 -23.04
C ARG A 313 -28.15 43.24 -23.15
N MET A 314 -28.81 43.17 -21.98
CA MET A 314 -30.09 43.80 -21.58
C MET A 314 -31.40 43.00 -21.76
N GLY A 315 -32.12 42.85 -20.64
CA GLY A 315 -33.58 43.06 -20.62
C GLY A 315 -34.45 42.02 -19.90
N GLY A 316 -34.76 42.29 -18.63
CA GLY A 316 -36.16 42.46 -18.19
C GLY A 316 -37.02 41.25 -17.77
N TYR A 317 -37.40 41.28 -16.48
CA TYR A 317 -38.68 40.82 -15.87
C TYR A 317 -38.93 39.29 -15.77
N GLN A 318 -39.58 38.72 -14.74
CA GLN A 318 -40.21 39.22 -13.51
C GLN A 318 -40.40 38.05 -12.51
N MET A 319 -40.32 38.36 -11.21
CA MET A 319 -40.69 37.44 -10.13
C MET A 319 -42.18 37.04 -10.15
N ARG A 320 -42.48 35.77 -9.85
CA ARG A 320 -43.78 35.34 -9.31
C ARG A 320 -43.58 34.62 -7.96
N LYS A 321 -44.21 35.21 -6.93
CA LYS A 321 -44.32 34.73 -5.55
C LYS A 321 -45.28 33.52 -5.47
N GLY A 322 -44.98 32.59 -4.56
CA GLY A 322 -45.91 31.59 -4.01
C GLY A 322 -45.26 30.92 -2.81
N THR A 323 -45.37 31.52 -1.62
CA THR A 323 -46.29 31.20 -0.49
C THR A 323 -45.74 30.14 0.48
N LYS A 324 -45.67 30.59 1.73
CA LYS A 324 -44.97 30.01 2.88
C LYS A 324 -45.92 29.08 3.64
N HIS A 325 -45.64 27.77 3.70
CA HIS A 325 -46.32 26.86 4.63
C HIS A 325 -45.40 25.82 5.31
N ALA A 326 -44.08 25.90 5.14
CA ALA A 326 -43.16 24.91 5.72
C ALA A 326 -42.72 25.19 7.16
N THR A 327 -42.88 26.43 7.67
CA THR A 327 -42.34 26.83 8.98
C THR A 327 -43.26 26.55 10.16
N ALA A 328 -44.54 26.27 9.94
CA ALA A 328 -45.51 26.00 11.01
C ALA A 328 -45.49 24.53 11.49
N LEU A 329 -45.01 23.60 10.66
CA LEU A 329 -44.97 22.16 10.96
C LEU A 329 -43.75 21.75 11.80
N ILE A 330 -42.66 22.51 11.75
CA ILE A 330 -41.43 22.21 12.50
C ILE A 330 -41.52 22.67 13.96
N LEU A 331 -42.29 23.72 14.24
CA LEU A 331 -42.53 24.23 15.60
C LEU A 331 -43.48 23.37 16.44
N LEU A 332 -44.29 22.50 15.81
CA LEU A 332 -45.26 21.65 16.49
C LEU A 332 -44.68 20.28 16.90
N LEU A 333 -43.51 19.91 16.36
CA LEU A 333 -42.82 18.65 16.65
C LEU A 333 -41.73 18.79 17.73
N SER A 334 -41.28 20.02 18.03
CA SER A 334 -40.28 20.30 19.08
C SER A 334 -40.88 20.49 20.48
N LEU A 335 -42.20 20.67 20.59
CA LEU A 335 -42.87 20.93 21.88
C LEU A 335 -43.27 19.67 22.66
N THR A 336 -43.21 18.48 22.02
CA THR A 336 -43.58 17.21 22.65
C THR A 336 -42.40 16.45 23.29
N LEU A 337 -41.16 16.81 22.97
CA LEU A 337 -39.96 16.18 23.55
C LEU A 337 -39.50 16.78 24.89
N LEU A 338 -40.10 17.88 25.35
CA LEU A 338 -39.66 18.61 26.55
C LEU A 338 -40.41 18.25 27.85
N MET A 339 -41.28 17.23 27.87
CA MET A 339 -42.15 16.93 29.03
C MET A 339 -41.92 15.55 29.69
N SER A 340 -40.73 14.94 29.58
CA SER A 340 -40.44 13.66 30.26
C SER A 340 -39.12 13.60 31.05
N ALA A 341 -38.60 14.73 31.50
CA ALA A 341 -37.43 14.77 32.37
C ALA A 341 -37.58 15.83 33.47
N CYS A 342 -38.53 15.60 34.39
CA CYS A 342 -38.56 16.23 35.71
C CYS A 342 -39.29 15.28 36.67
N GLY A 343 -38.53 14.47 37.41
CA GLY A 343 -39.02 13.73 38.56
C GLY A 343 -37.90 13.70 39.59
N GLY A 344 -37.92 14.62 40.55
CA GLY A 344 -36.93 14.73 41.60
C GLY A 344 -37.55 14.76 43.00
N VAL A 345 -36.67 14.45 43.96
CA VAL A 345 -36.69 14.79 45.40
C VAL A 345 -37.32 13.77 46.37
N ASN A 346 -36.49 13.15 47.23
CA ASN A 346 -36.51 13.49 48.67
C ASN A 346 -35.23 13.13 49.45
N ASN A 347 -35.02 13.92 50.51
CA ASN A 347 -33.77 14.21 51.20
C ASN A 347 -33.66 13.53 52.59
N SER A 348 -32.42 13.53 53.09
CA SER A 348 -31.97 13.55 54.50
C SER A 348 -32.22 12.36 55.44
N ASN A 349 -31.12 11.78 55.93
CA ASN A 349 -30.93 11.77 57.38
C ASN A 349 -29.45 11.84 57.78
N THR A 350 -29.15 12.77 58.69
CA THR A 350 -27.87 13.04 59.34
C THR A 350 -27.71 12.15 60.57
N GLY A 351 -26.49 11.66 60.82
CA GLY A 351 -26.11 10.97 62.04
C GLY A 351 -24.63 11.15 62.30
N SER A 352 -24.30 12.01 63.26
CA SER A 352 -22.94 12.33 63.71
C SER A 352 -22.51 11.39 64.85
N GLY A 353 -21.21 11.08 64.92
CA GLY A 353 -20.52 10.67 66.15
C GLY A 353 -20.01 9.22 66.18
N ASN A 354 -18.72 9.01 65.89
CA ASN A 354 -17.69 8.87 66.93
C ASN A 354 -16.31 8.58 66.32
N ALA A 355 -15.33 9.36 66.76
CA ALA A 355 -13.93 9.07 66.59
C ALA A 355 -13.52 7.91 67.52
N ALA A 356 -12.95 6.87 66.95
CA ALA A 356 -12.12 5.91 67.66
C ALA A 356 -10.90 5.60 66.81
N ALA A 357 -9.74 5.97 67.35
CA ALA A 357 -8.43 5.71 66.77
C ALA A 357 -8.16 4.20 66.68
N ALA A 358 -7.71 3.72 65.52
CA ALA A 358 -6.94 2.50 65.41
C ALA A 358 -6.18 2.44 64.07
N ASN A 359 -4.86 2.47 64.20
CA ASN A 359 -3.84 1.85 63.35
C ASN A 359 -3.76 2.22 61.86
N ASN A 360 -2.78 3.09 61.59
CA ASN A 360 -1.91 3.03 60.42
C ASN A 360 -1.55 1.58 60.07
N THR A 361 -2.23 1.03 59.09
CA THR A 361 -1.62 0.14 58.10
C THR A 361 -2.12 0.63 56.76
N ALA A 362 -1.39 1.56 56.16
CA ALA A 362 -1.57 1.89 54.76
C ALA A 362 -1.12 0.67 53.94
N GLN A 363 -2.03 -0.30 53.79
CA GLN A 363 -2.01 -1.14 52.61
C GLN A 363 -2.26 -0.20 51.44
N GLN A 364 -1.20 0.10 50.69
CA GLN A 364 -1.36 0.52 49.30
C GLN A 364 -2.15 -0.61 48.63
N GLU A 365 -3.46 -0.40 48.46
CA GLU A 365 -4.21 -1.07 47.41
C GLU A 365 -3.48 -0.70 46.11
N GLN A 366 -2.67 -1.63 45.60
CA GLN A 366 -2.13 -1.52 44.25
C GLN A 366 -3.31 -1.35 43.31
N ALA A 367 -3.45 -0.16 42.73
CA ALA A 367 -4.43 0.11 41.70
C ALA A 367 -4.33 -1.01 40.65
N THR A 368 -5.41 -1.73 40.42
CA THR A 368 -5.43 -2.87 39.48
C THR A 368 -5.35 -2.40 38.02
N GLU A 369 -5.74 -1.15 37.78
CA GLU A 369 -5.80 -0.51 36.46
C GLU A 369 -5.30 0.94 36.55
N ARG A 370 -4.72 1.44 35.45
CA ARG A 370 -4.27 2.82 35.28
C ARG A 370 -4.92 3.41 34.03
N VAL A 371 -5.41 4.63 34.12
CA VAL A 371 -5.97 5.34 32.96
C VAL A 371 -4.85 6.14 32.32
N LEU A 372 -4.57 5.87 31.05
CA LEU A 372 -3.58 6.59 30.25
C LEU A 372 -4.26 7.12 28.98
N THR A 373 -3.75 8.21 28.44
CA THR A 373 -4.22 8.76 27.16
C THR A 373 -3.32 8.25 26.04
N ASP A 374 -3.91 7.61 25.03
CA ASP A 374 -3.17 7.10 23.87
C ASP A 374 -2.87 8.17 22.81
N GLY A 375 -2.13 7.80 21.76
CA GLY A 375 -1.77 8.68 20.66
C GLY A 375 -2.96 9.22 19.85
N LEU A 376 -4.14 8.60 19.94
CA LEU A 376 -5.38 9.08 19.33
C LEU A 376 -6.18 10.00 20.26
N GLY A 377 -5.74 10.17 21.51
CA GLY A 377 -6.43 10.96 22.53
C GLY A 377 -7.50 10.18 23.30
N HIS A 378 -7.54 8.86 23.20
CA HIS A 378 -8.47 8.02 23.95
C HIS A 378 -7.97 7.75 25.36
N GLU A 379 -8.88 7.75 26.33
CA GLU A 379 -8.59 7.27 27.69
C GLU A 379 -8.68 5.74 27.73
N VAL A 380 -7.53 5.07 27.88
CA VAL A 380 -7.40 3.62 27.91
C VAL A 380 -7.14 3.16 29.34
N LYS A 381 -7.93 2.18 29.80
CA LYS A 381 -7.71 1.50 31.09
C LYS A 381 -6.69 0.38 30.89
N VAL A 382 -5.44 0.68 31.20
CA VAL A 382 -4.32 -0.25 31.05
C VAL A 382 -4.12 -1.01 32.37
N PRO A 383 -3.93 -2.35 32.34
CA PRO A 383 -3.59 -3.11 33.54
C PRO A 383 -2.34 -2.56 34.22
N ALA A 384 -2.31 -2.51 35.56
CA ALA A 384 -1.13 -2.00 36.27
C ALA A 384 0.10 -2.91 36.14
N ASN A 385 -0.11 -4.19 35.82
CA ASN A 385 0.93 -5.20 35.60
C ASN A 385 0.48 -6.20 34.53
N PRO A 386 0.53 -5.83 33.23
CA PRO A 386 0.09 -6.70 32.15
C PRO A 386 1.00 -7.93 32.04
N GLN A 387 0.41 -9.11 31.89
CA GLN A 387 1.09 -10.41 31.82
C GLN A 387 1.16 -10.96 30.40
N ARG A 388 0.23 -10.56 29.51
CA ARG A 388 0.05 -11.10 28.16
C ARG A 388 0.04 -9.95 27.15
N VAL A 389 1.20 -9.32 27.00
CA VAL A 389 1.37 -8.16 26.13
C VAL A 389 1.56 -8.59 24.68
N LEU A 390 0.76 -8.02 23.77
CA LEU A 390 1.01 -8.08 22.34
C LEU A 390 1.42 -6.69 21.85
N ALA A 391 2.66 -6.53 21.41
CA ALA A 391 3.18 -5.26 20.92
C ALA A 391 4.01 -5.48 19.64
N SER A 392 3.30 -5.51 18.51
CA SER A 392 3.93 -5.78 17.21
C SER A 392 4.84 -4.63 16.79
N TYR A 393 6.06 -4.93 16.38
CA TYR A 393 7.12 -3.98 16.02
C TYR A 393 7.75 -3.21 17.20
N LEU A 394 7.29 -3.46 18.43
CA LEU A 394 7.82 -2.86 19.67
C LEU A 394 8.60 -3.89 20.52
N GLU A 395 8.98 -5.03 19.94
CA GLU A 395 9.60 -6.14 20.66
C GLU A 395 10.95 -5.76 21.28
N ASP A 396 11.76 -4.89 20.64
CA ASP A 396 13.01 -4.38 21.22
C ASP A 396 12.76 -3.66 22.55
N HIS A 397 11.76 -2.77 22.58
CA HIS A 397 11.37 -2.03 23.79
C HIS A 397 10.86 -2.97 24.88
N LEU A 398 10.01 -3.93 24.54
CA LEU A 398 9.54 -4.94 25.49
C LEU A 398 10.71 -5.72 26.11
N VAL A 399 11.59 -6.22 25.26
CA VAL A 399 12.75 -7.03 25.66
C VAL A 399 13.74 -6.20 26.51
N THR A 400 13.91 -4.92 26.18
CA THR A 400 14.70 -3.95 26.96
C THR A 400 14.14 -3.76 28.36
N LEU A 401 12.80 -3.71 28.49
CA LEU A 401 12.10 -3.56 29.77
C LEU A 401 11.89 -4.89 30.53
N GLY A 402 12.39 -6.00 29.98
CA GLY A 402 12.27 -7.33 30.56
C GLY A 402 10.86 -7.92 30.47
N VAL A 403 10.08 -7.51 29.47
CA VAL A 403 8.74 -8.04 29.17
C VAL A 403 8.84 -8.91 27.93
N MET A 404 8.24 -10.11 27.97
CA MET A 404 8.17 -11.01 26.82
C MET A 404 6.80 -10.85 26.15
N PRO A 405 6.73 -10.58 24.84
CA PRO A 405 5.46 -10.55 24.14
C PRO A 405 4.87 -11.95 24.00
N VAL A 406 3.55 -12.04 23.88
CA VAL A 406 2.85 -13.31 23.59
C VAL A 406 3.07 -13.79 22.16
N ALA A 407 3.42 -12.90 21.24
CA ALA A 407 3.75 -13.19 19.87
C ALA A 407 4.76 -12.19 19.31
N GLN A 408 5.61 -12.64 18.39
CA GLN A 408 6.60 -11.81 17.71
C GLN A 408 6.22 -11.57 16.24
N TRP A 409 6.38 -10.34 15.78
CA TRP A 409 6.06 -9.94 14.42
C TRP A 409 6.88 -10.70 13.38
N SER A 410 6.21 -11.11 12.31
CA SER A 410 6.79 -11.88 11.22
C SER A 410 6.34 -11.38 9.84
N VAL A 411 7.29 -11.34 8.90
CA VAL A 411 7.04 -11.02 7.49
C VAL A 411 7.22 -12.24 6.60
N GLY A 412 6.33 -12.40 5.62
CA GLY A 412 6.43 -13.46 4.61
C GLY A 412 6.30 -14.87 5.20
N GLU A 413 7.19 -15.78 4.80
CA GLU A 413 7.23 -17.18 5.29
C GLU A 413 7.85 -17.30 6.71
N GLY A 414 7.41 -16.49 7.67
CA GLY A 414 7.85 -16.64 9.07
C GLY A 414 9.14 -15.91 9.46
N SER A 415 9.55 -14.86 8.72
CA SER A 415 10.79 -14.13 9.05
C SER A 415 10.58 -13.19 10.24
N VAL A 416 11.20 -13.52 11.36
CA VAL A 416 11.18 -12.73 12.61
C VAL A 416 12.43 -11.86 12.77
N GLN A 417 12.44 -11.01 13.80
CA GLN A 417 13.57 -10.16 14.19
C GLN A 417 14.71 -11.01 14.78
N GLN A 418 15.65 -11.43 13.93
CA GLN A 418 16.68 -12.41 14.30
C GLN A 418 17.60 -11.93 15.44
N TYR A 419 17.92 -10.64 15.50
CA TYR A 419 18.77 -10.06 16.54
C TYR A 419 18.17 -10.14 17.96
N LEU A 420 16.86 -10.40 18.10
CA LEU A 420 16.17 -10.59 19.39
C LEU A 420 16.02 -12.06 19.80
N GLN A 421 16.45 -13.02 18.96
CA GLN A 421 16.13 -14.44 19.18
C GLN A 421 16.84 -15.08 20.36
N GLU A 422 17.88 -14.46 20.91
CA GLU A 422 18.45 -14.89 22.20
C GLU A 422 17.37 -14.96 23.29
N LYS A 423 16.41 -14.03 23.25
CA LYS A 423 15.32 -13.91 24.21
C LYS A 423 13.96 -14.36 23.66
N LEU A 424 13.72 -14.24 22.35
CA LEU A 424 12.40 -14.46 21.73
C LEU A 424 12.24 -15.78 20.97
N LYS A 425 13.25 -16.66 20.91
CA LYS A 425 13.21 -17.92 20.11
C LYS A 425 11.98 -18.81 20.36
N ASP A 426 11.46 -18.81 21.59
CA ASP A 426 10.36 -19.68 22.02
C ASP A 426 8.98 -18.98 21.88
N ILE A 427 8.98 -17.70 21.49
CA ILE A 427 7.76 -16.92 21.28
C ILE A 427 7.20 -17.20 19.87
N PRO A 428 5.91 -17.51 19.74
CA PRO A 428 5.30 -17.79 18.44
C PRO A 428 5.25 -16.56 17.53
N ALA A 429 5.30 -16.76 16.22
CA ALA A 429 5.22 -15.68 15.25
C ALA A 429 3.77 -15.26 14.97
N ILE A 430 3.55 -13.97 14.73
CA ILE A 430 2.28 -13.40 14.24
C ILE A 430 2.50 -12.65 12.90
N PRO A 431 1.61 -12.81 11.90
CA PRO A 431 1.74 -12.11 10.62
C PRO A 431 1.70 -10.59 10.78
N SER A 432 2.43 -9.88 9.93
CA SER A 432 2.52 -8.41 9.93
C SER A 432 1.19 -7.70 9.68
N GLU A 433 0.22 -8.37 9.06
CA GLU A 433 -1.13 -7.86 8.86
C GLU A 433 -1.99 -7.84 10.13
N LEU A 434 -1.52 -8.48 11.21
CA LEU A 434 -2.21 -8.60 12.51
C LEU A 434 -3.70 -8.97 12.40
N PRO A 435 -4.06 -10.14 11.83
CA PRO A 435 -5.46 -10.54 11.73
C PRO A 435 -6.11 -10.66 13.12
N PHE A 436 -7.31 -10.09 13.30
CA PHE A 436 -8.01 -10.06 14.59
C PHE A 436 -8.18 -11.43 15.24
N GLU A 437 -8.57 -12.45 14.46
CA GLU A 437 -8.71 -13.83 14.95
C GLU A 437 -7.39 -14.40 15.48
N THR A 438 -6.28 -14.04 14.84
CA THR A 438 -4.93 -14.46 15.27
C THR A 438 -4.52 -13.70 16.52
N VAL A 439 -4.80 -12.40 16.61
CA VAL A 439 -4.54 -11.60 17.83
C VAL A 439 -5.34 -12.16 19.01
N MET A 440 -6.62 -12.48 18.80
CA MET A 440 -7.50 -13.05 19.82
C MET A 440 -7.05 -14.44 20.29
N SER A 441 -6.48 -15.27 19.40
CA SER A 441 -6.00 -16.61 19.80
C SER A 441 -4.79 -16.58 20.73
N PHE A 442 -4.05 -15.47 20.75
CA PHE A 442 -2.98 -15.23 21.73
C PHE A 442 -3.50 -14.72 23.08
N ASP A 443 -4.80 -14.48 23.24
CA ASP A 443 -5.43 -14.09 24.51
C ASP A 443 -4.67 -12.95 25.22
N PRO A 444 -4.42 -11.80 24.57
CA PRO A 444 -3.66 -10.71 25.17
C PRO A 444 -4.46 -10.00 26.26
N ASP A 445 -3.79 -9.52 27.31
CA ASP A 445 -4.39 -8.63 28.33
C ASP A 445 -4.08 -7.16 28.09
N LEU A 446 -3.19 -6.88 27.12
CA LEU A 446 -2.86 -5.56 26.64
C LEU A 446 -2.35 -5.66 25.20
N ILE A 447 -2.90 -4.84 24.30
CA ILE A 447 -2.43 -4.66 22.93
C ILE A 447 -1.79 -3.28 22.82
N ILE A 448 -0.54 -3.23 22.39
CA ILE A 448 0.18 -1.98 22.11
C ILE A 448 0.44 -1.91 20.61
N ILE A 449 -0.05 -0.84 19.99
CA ILE A 449 0.14 -0.56 18.58
C ILE A 449 1.11 0.61 18.43
N ASP A 450 2.12 0.44 17.59
CA ASP A 450 3.16 1.43 17.33
C ASP A 450 2.60 2.82 16.96
N ASN A 451 1.71 2.89 15.97
CA ASN A 451 1.18 4.17 15.49
C ASN A 451 -0.30 4.12 15.11
N ALA A 452 -0.93 5.30 15.11
CA ALA A 452 -2.34 5.48 14.78
C ALA A 452 -2.75 5.00 13.37
N GLU A 453 -1.84 5.04 12.38
CA GLU A 453 -2.16 4.62 10.99
C GLU A 453 -2.48 3.11 10.92
N MET A 454 -1.91 2.30 11.81
CA MET A 454 -2.14 0.85 11.84
C MET A 454 -3.56 0.47 12.26
N VAL A 455 -4.28 1.39 12.90
CA VAL A 455 -5.63 1.19 13.44
C VAL A 455 -6.70 2.06 12.77
N GLU A 456 -6.42 2.58 11.57
CA GLU A 456 -7.39 3.35 10.77
C GLU A 456 -8.72 2.63 10.53
N GLY A 457 -9.78 3.41 10.38
CA GLY A 457 -11.13 2.91 10.14
C GLY A 457 -11.73 2.27 11.39
N ASP A 458 -12.25 1.05 11.26
CA ASP A 458 -12.88 0.31 12.36
C ASP A 458 -11.92 -0.63 13.11
N LYS A 459 -10.61 -0.56 12.82
CA LYS A 459 -9.62 -1.49 13.37
C LYS A 459 -9.37 -1.25 14.86
N TYR A 460 -9.30 0.01 15.30
CA TYR A 460 -9.11 0.33 16.73
C TYR A 460 -10.19 -0.32 17.61
N ASP A 461 -11.46 -0.16 17.21
CA ASP A 461 -12.60 -0.74 17.94
C ASP A 461 -12.54 -2.27 17.97
N LYS A 462 -12.10 -2.89 16.88
CA LYS A 462 -11.94 -4.35 16.79
C LYS A 462 -10.83 -4.88 17.70
N TYR A 463 -9.68 -4.21 17.78
CA TYR A 463 -8.65 -4.59 18.73
C TYR A 463 -9.07 -4.33 20.18
N SER A 464 -9.75 -3.20 20.42
CA SER A 464 -10.29 -2.84 21.75
C SER A 464 -11.35 -3.83 22.25
N ALA A 465 -12.07 -4.49 21.33
CA ALA A 465 -12.99 -5.58 21.66
C ALA A 465 -12.28 -6.88 22.10
N ILE A 466 -10.99 -7.04 21.79
CA ILE A 466 -10.16 -8.19 22.21
C ILE A 466 -9.53 -7.90 23.58
N ALA A 467 -8.83 -6.76 23.70
CA ALA A 467 -8.14 -6.35 24.92
C ALA A 467 -7.93 -4.82 24.93
N PRO A 468 -7.63 -4.20 26.09
CA PRO A 468 -7.22 -2.80 26.14
C PRO A 468 -6.15 -2.51 25.07
N THR A 469 -6.45 -1.60 24.16
CA THR A 469 -5.59 -1.28 23.02
C THR A 469 -5.04 0.13 23.16
N PHE A 470 -3.72 0.27 23.12
CA PHE A 470 -3.04 1.55 23.29
C PHE A 470 -2.19 1.86 22.04
N THR A 471 -2.36 3.04 21.45
CA THR A 471 -1.49 3.54 20.37
C THR A 471 -0.39 4.42 20.94
N VAL A 472 0.88 4.16 20.60
CA VAL A 472 2.01 4.93 21.18
C VAL A 472 2.07 6.36 20.64
N GLY A 473 1.85 6.55 19.34
CA GLY A 473 1.93 7.86 18.67
C GLY A 473 0.73 8.20 17.79
N ASN A 474 0.52 9.49 17.54
CA ASN A 474 -0.49 10.05 16.63
C ASN A 474 -0.09 9.97 15.14
N GLY A 475 1.15 9.57 14.86
CA GLY A 475 1.73 9.35 13.53
C GLY A 475 2.93 8.42 13.67
N LYS A 476 3.73 8.25 12.60
CA LYS A 476 4.97 7.45 12.67
C LYS A 476 5.93 8.09 13.66
N ASN A 477 6.11 7.43 14.80
CA ASN A 477 7.05 7.88 15.80
C ASN A 477 8.45 7.51 15.35
N ASN A 478 9.26 8.53 15.08
CA ASN A 478 10.64 8.37 14.61
C ASN A 478 11.66 8.48 15.75
N ASP A 479 11.21 8.78 16.98
CA ASP A 479 12.04 8.88 18.16
C ASP A 479 11.87 7.65 19.04
N TRP A 480 12.76 6.68 18.84
CA TRP A 480 12.77 5.42 19.59
C TRP A 480 13.03 5.64 21.09
N ARG A 481 13.64 6.76 21.50
CA ARG A 481 13.91 7.06 22.92
C ARG A 481 12.62 7.46 23.61
N GLN A 482 11.87 8.36 22.98
CA GLN A 482 10.55 8.74 23.46
C GLN A 482 9.58 7.55 23.41
N GLU A 483 9.69 6.70 22.39
CA GLU A 483 8.95 5.45 22.30
C GLU A 483 9.22 4.51 23.47
N LEU A 484 10.49 4.25 23.79
CA LEU A 484 10.89 3.41 24.92
C LEU A 484 10.32 3.95 26.24
N LEU A 485 10.35 5.27 26.42
CA LEU A 485 9.78 5.93 27.60
C LEU A 485 8.25 5.75 27.65
N THR A 486 7.55 5.95 26.54
CA THR A 486 6.09 5.77 26.47
C THR A 486 5.70 4.30 26.69
N VAL A 487 6.42 3.34 26.09
CA VAL A 487 6.23 1.91 26.36
C VAL A 487 6.52 1.58 27.83
N GLY A 488 7.53 2.21 28.42
CA GLY A 488 7.80 2.17 29.86
C GLY A 488 6.60 2.65 30.69
N ASP A 489 5.98 3.78 30.32
CA ASP A 489 4.79 4.29 30.99
C ASP A 489 3.59 3.33 30.86
N ILE A 490 3.34 2.80 29.66
CA ILE A 490 2.28 1.82 29.38
C ILE A 490 2.46 0.56 30.23
N LEU A 491 3.69 0.10 30.42
CA LEU A 491 4.00 -1.13 31.17
C LEU A 491 4.30 -0.91 32.65
N ASN A 492 4.16 0.33 33.15
CA ASN A 492 4.52 0.73 34.51
C ASN A 492 6.00 0.48 34.88
N LYS A 493 6.87 0.60 33.88
CA LYS A 493 8.31 0.34 33.91
C LYS A 493 9.13 1.56 33.46
N ARG A 494 8.64 2.77 33.74
CA ARG A 494 9.31 4.02 33.34
C ARG A 494 10.72 4.14 33.93
N ALA A 495 10.92 3.71 35.18
CA ALA A 495 12.24 3.75 35.81
C ALA A 495 13.25 2.84 35.09
N GLU A 496 12.83 1.66 34.66
CA GLU A 496 13.63 0.74 33.84
C GLU A 496 13.91 1.30 32.45
N ALA A 497 12.93 1.96 31.83
CA ALA A 497 13.09 2.66 30.55
C ALA A 497 14.15 3.76 30.64
N GLU A 498 14.06 4.64 31.65
CA GLU A 498 15.02 5.71 31.89
C GLU A 498 16.43 5.16 32.18
N LYS A 499 16.53 4.07 32.93
CA LYS A 499 17.81 3.40 33.19
C LYS A 499 18.42 2.81 31.92
N ALA A 500 17.62 2.12 31.09
CA ALA A 500 18.07 1.55 29.84
C ALA A 500 18.53 2.64 28.85
N LEU A 501 17.77 3.73 28.76
CA LEU A 501 18.12 4.89 27.95
C LEU A 501 19.42 5.54 28.43
N ALA A 502 19.59 5.77 29.73
CA ALA A 502 20.83 6.31 30.28
C ALA A 502 22.06 5.43 29.99
N ALA A 503 21.89 4.10 30.04
CA ALA A 503 22.96 3.17 29.69
C ALA A 503 23.31 3.24 28.20
N TYR A 504 22.31 3.36 27.31
CA TYR A 504 22.52 3.58 25.89
C TYR A 504 23.25 4.90 25.61
N GLU A 505 22.79 6.01 26.20
CA GLU A 505 23.40 7.34 26.00
C GLU A 505 24.87 7.36 26.43
N GLN A 506 25.20 6.71 27.55
CA GLN A 506 26.58 6.57 27.98
C GLN A 506 27.40 5.76 26.98
N LYS A 507 26.86 4.64 26.47
CA LYS A 507 27.52 3.82 25.45
C LYS A 507 27.77 4.60 24.15
N ALA A 508 26.76 5.33 23.66
CA ALA A 508 26.86 6.17 22.47
C ALA A 508 27.93 7.25 22.63
N LYS A 509 27.96 7.92 23.79
CA LYS A 509 28.99 8.92 24.11
C LYS A 509 30.39 8.33 24.11
N ASP A 510 30.60 7.21 24.81
CA ASP A 510 31.90 6.54 24.87
C ASP A 510 32.35 6.07 23.48
N ALA A 511 31.42 5.57 22.67
CA ALA A 511 31.68 5.16 21.29
C ALA A 511 32.06 6.33 20.39
N LYS A 512 31.34 7.45 20.48
CA LYS A 512 31.65 8.69 19.76
C LYS A 512 33.06 9.18 20.07
N GLU A 513 33.44 9.21 21.35
CA GLU A 513 34.79 9.62 21.77
C GLU A 513 35.87 8.71 21.17
N LYS A 514 35.67 7.38 21.21
CA LYS A 514 36.58 6.40 20.60
C LYS A 514 36.69 6.56 19.08
N LEU A 515 35.57 6.73 18.39
CA LEU A 515 35.54 6.94 16.94
C LEU A 515 36.26 8.23 16.57
N GLN A 516 35.98 9.34 17.25
CA GLN A 516 36.64 10.61 16.96
C GLN A 516 38.17 10.52 17.15
N GLN A 517 38.64 9.76 18.14
CA GLN A 517 40.08 9.52 18.33
C GLN A 517 40.70 8.65 17.22
N ALA A 518 39.97 7.63 16.74
CA ALA A 518 40.48 6.68 15.76
C ALA A 518 40.41 7.19 14.32
N ILE A 519 39.30 7.84 13.95
CA ILE A 519 38.97 8.16 12.56
C ILE A 519 38.70 9.65 12.32
N GLY A 520 38.69 10.49 13.37
CA GLY A 520 38.47 11.93 13.24
C GLY A 520 37.07 12.26 12.75
N THR A 521 36.96 13.12 11.72
CA THR A 521 35.70 13.64 11.16
C THR A 521 35.30 12.95 9.85
N LYS A 522 35.67 11.68 9.69
CA LYS A 522 35.34 10.90 8.49
C LYS A 522 33.83 10.78 8.28
N SER A 523 33.42 10.64 7.03
CA SER A 523 32.02 10.50 6.64
C SER A 523 31.58 9.04 6.57
N ALA A 524 30.29 8.77 6.79
CA ALA A 524 29.72 7.44 6.62
C ALA A 524 28.39 7.50 5.86
N ALA A 525 28.03 6.43 5.18
CA ALA A 525 26.70 6.24 4.63
C ALA A 525 26.20 4.82 4.91
N ALA A 526 24.93 4.71 5.30
CA ALA A 526 24.23 3.44 5.34
C ALA A 526 23.37 3.28 4.07
N LEU A 527 23.55 2.16 3.36
CA LEU A 527 22.84 1.85 2.12
C LEU A 527 22.11 0.52 2.22
N TRP A 528 20.85 0.47 1.81
CA TRP A 528 20.15 -0.78 1.54
C TRP A 528 20.28 -1.11 0.05
N VAL A 529 20.94 -2.21 -0.27
CA VAL A 529 21.20 -2.63 -1.65
C VAL A 529 20.37 -3.86 -2.00
N THR A 530 19.59 -3.78 -3.08
CA THR A 530 18.82 -4.89 -3.65
C THR A 530 19.30 -5.19 -5.08
N ALA A 531 18.82 -6.29 -5.68
CA ALA A 531 19.18 -6.67 -7.05
C ALA A 531 18.76 -5.64 -8.13
N LYS A 532 17.89 -4.66 -7.83
CA LYS A 532 17.36 -3.69 -8.81
C LYS A 532 17.51 -2.23 -8.38
N SER A 533 17.73 -1.95 -7.10
CA SER A 533 17.70 -0.59 -6.57
C SER A 533 18.58 -0.47 -5.33
N ILE A 534 19.13 0.73 -5.14
CA ILE A 534 19.88 1.14 -3.96
C ILE A 534 19.03 2.16 -3.22
N TYR A 535 19.03 2.08 -1.91
CA TYR A 535 18.39 3.06 -1.04
C TYR A 535 19.40 3.60 -0.06
N VAL A 536 19.34 4.90 0.21
CA VAL A 536 20.11 5.56 1.26
C VAL A 536 19.24 5.72 2.49
N VAL A 537 19.82 5.50 3.67
CA VAL A 537 19.12 5.72 4.95
C VAL A 537 19.08 7.22 5.26
N ASN A 538 17.95 7.71 5.74
CA ASN A 538 17.75 9.10 6.12
C ASN A 538 18.68 9.50 7.28
N GLN A 539 19.24 10.71 7.24
CA GLN A 539 20.19 11.19 8.24
C GLN A 539 19.62 11.34 9.67
N LYS A 540 18.30 11.39 9.85
CA LYS A 540 17.66 11.58 11.17
C LYS A 540 16.90 10.36 11.67
N LEU A 541 16.94 9.25 10.93
CA LEU A 541 16.08 8.09 11.18
C LEU A 541 16.89 6.80 11.15
N SER A 542 16.42 5.78 11.88
CA SER A 542 17.00 4.43 11.88
C SER A 542 18.53 4.47 12.08
N SER A 543 19.29 3.73 11.27
CA SER A 543 20.76 3.72 11.32
C SER A 543 21.42 5.08 11.08
N GLY A 544 20.74 6.01 10.40
CA GLY A 544 21.26 7.36 10.20
C GLY A 544 21.32 8.17 11.49
N ASP A 545 20.30 8.10 12.35
CA ASP A 545 20.34 8.79 13.66
C ASP A 545 21.54 8.28 14.49
N VAL A 546 21.75 6.96 14.53
CA VAL A 546 22.89 6.36 15.23
C VAL A 546 24.23 6.83 14.65
N LEU A 547 24.39 6.77 13.32
CA LEU A 547 25.66 7.15 12.68
C LEU A 547 25.99 8.64 12.87
N TYR A 548 25.01 9.52 12.71
CA TYR A 548 25.28 10.96 12.61
C TYR A 548 25.04 11.71 13.92
N ASN A 549 23.95 11.44 14.63
CA ASN A 549 23.64 12.10 15.90
C ASN A 549 24.47 11.49 17.04
N ASP A 550 24.37 10.16 17.20
CA ASP A 550 24.99 9.46 18.33
C ASP A 550 26.51 9.34 18.14
N LEU A 551 26.96 8.74 17.03
CA LEU A 551 28.37 8.45 16.78
C LEU A 551 29.15 9.62 16.15
N GLY A 552 28.45 10.62 15.59
CA GLY A 552 29.07 11.85 15.11
C GLY A 552 29.83 11.74 13.79
N PHE A 553 29.51 10.78 12.93
CA PHE A 553 30.04 10.76 11.56
C PHE A 553 29.62 12.02 10.80
N THR A 554 30.49 12.48 9.89
CA THR A 554 30.11 13.54 8.96
C THR A 554 29.07 13.02 7.97
N VAL A 555 27.95 13.72 7.82
CA VAL A 555 26.90 13.35 6.86
C VAL A 555 27.35 13.70 5.43
N PRO A 556 27.45 12.75 4.49
CA PRO A 556 27.75 13.06 3.10
C PRO A 556 26.70 13.98 2.46
N ALA A 557 27.11 14.88 1.57
CA ALA A 557 26.20 15.85 0.93
C ALA A 557 25.00 15.20 0.23
N VAL A 558 25.22 14.06 -0.45
CA VAL A 558 24.16 13.26 -1.08
C VAL A 558 23.12 12.77 -0.07
N VAL A 559 23.57 12.32 1.11
CA VAL A 559 22.67 11.87 2.19
C VAL A 559 21.87 13.06 2.72
N GLN A 560 22.51 14.23 2.92
CA GLN A 560 21.83 15.44 3.37
C GLN A 560 20.76 15.92 2.38
N GLU A 561 21.09 15.95 1.08
CA GLU A 561 20.19 16.37 0.00
C GLU A 561 18.96 15.46 -0.07
N ILE A 562 19.17 14.15 -0.10
CA ILE A 562 18.07 13.18 -0.20
C ILE A 562 17.20 13.22 1.06
N SER A 563 17.82 13.29 2.25
CA SER A 563 17.10 13.38 3.52
C SER A 563 16.32 14.68 3.69
N ALA A 564 16.71 15.76 3.00
CA ALA A 564 15.95 17.01 2.99
C ALA A 564 14.72 16.95 2.07
N SER A 565 14.72 16.04 1.10
CA SER A 565 13.65 15.88 0.11
C SER A 565 12.62 14.80 0.46
N SER A 566 12.85 14.01 1.53
CA SER A 566 11.99 12.91 1.94
C SER A 566 11.92 12.72 3.45
N GLU A 567 10.72 12.44 3.95
CA GLU A 567 10.48 12.02 5.34
C GLU A 567 10.56 10.50 5.53
N ALA A 568 10.85 9.73 4.47
CA ALA A 568 10.96 8.28 4.57
C ALA A 568 12.29 7.84 5.20
N ASN A 569 12.27 6.71 5.93
CA ASN A 569 13.46 6.05 6.49
C ASN A 569 14.51 5.70 5.42
N TRP A 570 14.05 5.29 4.23
CA TRP A 570 14.90 4.94 3.10
C TRP A 570 14.40 5.64 1.85
N SER A 571 15.33 6.17 1.07
CA SER A 571 15.04 6.86 -0.18
C SER A 571 15.89 6.29 -1.30
N THR A 572 15.32 6.16 -2.50
CA THR A 572 16.03 5.62 -3.67
C THR A 572 17.25 6.47 -3.99
N LEU A 573 18.40 5.82 -4.13
CA LEU A 573 19.64 6.43 -4.58
C LEU A 573 19.86 6.06 -6.05
N SER A 574 19.88 7.07 -6.94
CA SER A 574 20.17 6.86 -8.35
C SER A 574 21.66 6.54 -8.56
N MET A 575 22.02 6.01 -9.73
CA MET A 575 23.43 5.70 -10.04
C MET A 575 24.28 6.98 -10.16
N GLU A 576 23.69 8.07 -10.63
CA GLU A 576 24.36 9.37 -10.72
C GLU A 576 24.68 9.90 -9.31
N LYS A 577 23.71 9.85 -8.40
CA LYS A 577 23.91 10.26 -7.00
C LYS A 577 24.86 9.33 -6.25
N LEU A 578 24.90 8.05 -6.61
CA LEU A 578 25.91 7.12 -6.07
C LEU A 578 27.33 7.53 -6.50
N ALA A 579 27.53 7.99 -7.73
CA ALA A 579 28.85 8.47 -8.20
C ALA A 579 29.31 9.73 -7.44
N GLU A 580 28.37 10.54 -6.97
CA GLU A 580 28.61 11.74 -6.14
C GLU A 580 28.76 11.41 -4.64
N LEU A 581 28.58 10.15 -4.23
CA LEU A 581 28.59 9.77 -2.83
C LEU A 581 30.01 9.82 -2.25
N ASP A 582 30.29 10.89 -1.52
CA ASP A 582 31.56 11.12 -0.82
C ASP A 582 31.52 10.58 0.63
N ALA A 583 31.54 9.26 0.75
CA ALA A 583 31.55 8.54 2.03
C ALA A 583 32.90 7.85 2.27
N ASP A 584 33.52 8.05 3.44
CA ASP A 584 34.73 7.32 3.85
C ASP A 584 34.43 5.89 4.32
N TYR A 585 33.25 5.67 4.92
CA TYR A 585 32.75 4.38 5.37
C TYR A 585 31.40 4.07 4.73
N LEU A 586 31.22 2.82 4.31
CA LEU A 586 29.97 2.34 3.75
C LEU A 586 29.43 1.16 4.56
N PHE A 587 28.24 1.32 5.12
CA PHE A 587 27.53 0.25 5.83
C PHE A 587 26.37 -0.24 4.96
N ILE A 588 26.51 -1.42 4.39
CA ILE A 588 25.51 -2.02 3.51
C ILE A 588 24.58 -2.88 4.36
N VAL A 589 23.31 -2.51 4.40
CA VAL A 589 22.27 -3.19 5.18
C VAL A 589 21.40 -4.06 4.27
N ASN A 590 21.03 -5.24 4.75
CA ASN A 590 20.14 -6.17 4.02
C ASN A 590 20.65 -6.56 2.62
N ALA A 591 21.97 -6.70 2.47
CA ALA A 591 22.56 -7.24 1.26
C ALA A 591 22.28 -8.74 1.18
N LYS A 592 21.64 -9.19 0.10
CA LYS A 592 21.66 -10.60 -0.30
C LYS A 592 22.55 -10.74 -1.52
N GLY A 593 23.77 -11.26 -1.31
CA GLY A 593 24.69 -11.57 -2.40
C GLY A 593 25.26 -10.35 -3.12
N VAL A 594 25.63 -9.31 -2.37
CA VAL A 594 26.39 -8.17 -2.87
C VAL A 594 27.75 -8.27 -2.21
N SER A 595 28.73 -8.86 -2.88
CA SER A 595 30.10 -8.93 -2.32
C SER A 595 30.90 -7.66 -2.62
N LYS A 596 31.82 -7.29 -1.74
CA LYS A 596 32.83 -6.24 -1.98
C LYS A 596 33.51 -6.38 -3.34
N GLU A 597 33.82 -7.61 -3.74
CA GLU A 597 34.47 -7.93 -5.01
C GLU A 597 33.54 -7.70 -6.23
N GLU A 598 32.24 -7.84 -6.07
CA GLU A 598 31.25 -7.50 -7.12
C GLU A 598 31.04 -5.99 -7.21
N LEU A 599 31.01 -5.28 -6.08
CA LEU A 599 30.94 -3.82 -6.07
C LEU A 599 32.17 -3.19 -6.74
N LEU A 600 33.36 -3.72 -6.49
CA LEU A 600 34.60 -3.25 -7.14
C LEU A 600 34.62 -3.47 -8.67
N LYS A 601 33.81 -4.40 -9.22
CA LYS A 601 33.71 -4.61 -10.67
C LYS A 601 32.85 -3.57 -11.37
N ASP A 602 31.95 -2.92 -10.63
CA ASP A 602 31.11 -1.86 -11.17
C ASP A 602 31.86 -0.51 -11.13
N PRO A 603 32.04 0.19 -12.27
CA PRO A 603 32.81 1.43 -12.32
C PRO A 603 32.27 2.56 -11.43
N ILE A 604 30.96 2.59 -11.18
CA ILE A 604 30.31 3.63 -10.37
C ILE A 604 30.59 3.35 -8.90
N TRP A 605 30.36 2.11 -8.45
CA TRP A 605 30.70 1.71 -7.08
C TRP A 605 32.19 1.87 -6.78
N ALA A 606 33.05 1.48 -7.72
CA ALA A 606 34.49 1.67 -7.61
C ALA A 606 34.91 3.14 -7.57
N SER A 607 34.03 4.10 -7.89
CA SER A 607 34.31 5.54 -7.78
C SER A 607 34.15 6.07 -6.35
N VAL A 608 33.34 5.43 -5.51
CA VAL A 608 33.03 5.82 -4.13
C VAL A 608 34.28 5.65 -3.23
N PRO A 609 34.65 6.66 -2.41
CA PRO A 609 35.87 6.61 -1.59
C PRO A 609 35.93 5.40 -0.64
N ALA A 610 34.83 5.09 0.06
CA ALA A 610 34.74 3.92 0.94
C ALA A 610 35.05 2.60 0.21
N VAL A 611 34.54 2.45 -1.02
CA VAL A 611 34.76 1.24 -1.83
C VAL A 611 36.23 1.14 -2.25
N LYS A 612 36.83 2.25 -2.70
CA LYS A 612 38.26 2.31 -3.05
C LYS A 612 39.17 2.00 -1.86
N ALA A 613 38.81 2.46 -0.67
CA ALA A 613 39.56 2.27 0.57
C ALA A 613 39.27 0.92 1.25
N GLY A 614 38.39 0.08 0.68
CA GLY A 614 37.98 -1.19 1.28
C GLY A 614 37.18 -1.05 2.58
N GLN A 615 36.65 0.13 2.87
CA GLN A 615 35.86 0.47 4.07
C GLN A 615 34.37 0.22 3.85
N VAL A 616 34.06 -0.94 3.27
CA VAL A 616 32.68 -1.41 3.06
C VAL A 616 32.41 -2.50 4.08
N TYR A 617 31.28 -2.43 4.76
CA TYR A 617 30.90 -3.37 5.81
C TYR A 617 29.45 -3.80 5.57
N GLU A 618 29.24 -5.11 5.52
CA GLU A 618 27.96 -5.69 5.11
C GLU A 618 27.28 -6.35 6.31
N PHE A 619 26.00 -6.03 6.49
CA PHE A 619 25.14 -6.64 7.50
C PHE A 619 23.95 -7.26 6.79
N ASP A 620 23.76 -8.56 7.02
CA ASP A 620 22.64 -9.28 6.43
C ASP A 620 21.32 -8.94 7.15
N LYS A 621 20.22 -9.52 6.64
CA LYS A 621 18.87 -9.33 7.18
C LYS A 621 18.67 -9.86 8.61
N SER A 622 19.64 -10.58 9.16
CA SER A 622 19.57 -11.12 10.52
C SER A 622 20.08 -10.13 11.57
N GLY A 623 20.87 -9.13 11.15
CA GLY A 623 21.36 -8.05 12.01
C GLY A 623 20.29 -7.03 12.40
N SER A 624 20.65 -6.16 13.34
CA SER A 624 19.77 -5.10 13.87
C SER A 624 19.61 -3.88 12.97
N TRP A 625 20.39 -3.77 11.89
CA TRP A 625 20.53 -2.54 11.09
C TRP A 625 19.28 -2.09 10.30
N LEU A 626 18.22 -2.91 10.27
CA LEU A 626 16.91 -2.56 9.71
C LEU A 626 15.90 -2.11 10.77
N TYR A 627 16.27 -2.18 12.04
CA TYR A 627 15.40 -1.95 13.18
C TYR A 627 15.92 -0.78 14.03
N THR A 628 15.11 -0.35 14.98
CA THR A 628 15.46 0.72 15.92
C THR A 628 14.98 0.33 17.32
N GLY A 629 15.74 0.76 18.33
CA GLY A 629 15.52 0.37 19.72
C GLY A 629 16.84 0.33 20.49
N ALA A 630 16.77 0.21 21.82
CA ALA A 630 17.96 0.24 22.66
C ALA A 630 18.92 -0.91 22.34
N ILE A 631 18.40 -2.11 22.04
CA ILE A 631 19.21 -3.28 21.71
C ILE A 631 19.73 -3.16 20.29
N ALA A 632 18.84 -2.87 19.31
CA ALA A 632 19.20 -2.74 17.92
C ALA A 632 20.31 -1.71 17.69
N ASN A 633 20.08 -0.48 18.17
CA ASN A 633 21.03 0.62 18.04
C ASN A 633 22.30 0.36 18.85
N GLY A 634 22.18 -0.30 20.00
CA GLY A 634 23.31 -0.72 20.81
C GLY A 634 24.24 -1.70 20.08
N GLN A 635 23.68 -2.66 19.33
CA GLN A 635 24.46 -3.58 18.49
C GLN A 635 25.09 -2.86 17.30
N MET A 636 24.40 -1.89 16.69
CA MET A 636 24.95 -1.09 15.58
C MET A 636 26.16 -0.27 16.04
N ILE A 637 26.14 0.27 17.26
CA ILE A 637 27.31 0.93 17.86
C ILE A 637 28.50 -0.04 17.96
N ASP A 638 28.27 -1.26 18.41
CA ASP A 638 29.32 -2.28 18.55
C ASP A 638 29.89 -2.65 17.17
N ASP A 639 29.02 -2.91 16.20
CA ASP A 639 29.39 -3.22 14.81
C ASP A 639 30.23 -2.10 14.19
N VAL A 640 29.84 -0.83 14.40
CA VAL A 640 30.59 0.31 13.89
C VAL A 640 31.96 0.41 14.56
N LEU A 641 32.03 0.24 15.89
CA LEU A 641 33.30 0.27 16.60
C LEU A 641 34.25 -0.84 16.14
N GLU A 642 33.76 -2.08 16.03
CA GLU A 642 34.56 -3.24 15.60
C GLU A 642 35.17 -3.02 14.20
N ASN A 643 34.41 -2.37 13.31
CA ASN A 643 34.81 -2.22 11.92
C ASN A 643 35.60 -0.93 11.65
N ALA A 644 35.27 0.17 12.31
CA ALA A 644 35.87 1.48 12.06
C ALA A 644 37.06 1.82 12.97
N VAL A 645 37.12 1.26 14.19
CA VAL A 645 38.23 1.45 15.14
C VAL A 645 39.14 0.23 15.06
N LYS A 646 40.21 0.32 14.25
CA LYS A 646 41.22 -0.74 14.09
C LYS A 646 42.52 -0.40 14.79
#